data_AF-A0A9D7KUR5-F1
#
_entry.id   AF-A0A9D7KUR5-F1
#
_cell.length_a   1.000
_cell.length_b   1.000
_cell.length_c   1.000
_cell.angle_alpha   90.00
_cell.angle_beta   90.00
_cell.angle_gamma   90.00
#
_symmetry.space_group_name_H-M   'P 1'
#
loop_
_entity.id
_entity.type
_entity.pdbx_description
1 polymer ?
#
loop_
_entity_poly.entity_id
_entity_poly.type
_entity_poly.pdbx_seq_one_letter_code
_entity_poly.pdbx_strand_id
1 'polypeptide(L)'
;MRKNFYLKTLVAFIALTIGIANVATSQTVFTIGDSIVKSSATNYPTPYGDYYKTMRTQFLYHADELVVAGMGAGDITEIIFWVSTPAFVGDDPGLTEGVTVSMKNTETSSLAAGTWESDAEPVWGPYDNDPVSGAWNTFTLDVPFYWDGSSNLLIEICGGSDLGGYTDNGEVAITTGLAFNGSRTYRTDGFTEGGICGYSLTLENGTATSRPVIRLMGSEGDACTGTPDAGMATSSAESVCVDEIFTVSIPATLAAGITYQWEVSTDGISWAGIIGATSSLYGASQTEASWYHCIVTCTESGESSTSEAVYVGQNAATDCYCEPVYLTGTSDGDYCSYVGLGSIDNPTDGADAPFYTYYSDMSTDLITGFEYTLEATTGLYDALNGLAAWIDFNKNGSFEDEGEFLGSSTGLGSFTSAYFVFTVPVDAEIGTTRLRVREIFNMSESPSPCAEASFGETEDYNVNIMGGGDCFPAAPTDIYADGITATTATIHWTIAPGTSASRLVVWELSTGKVVKYIIYDGDSFTVPGELSPSTTYGARLKSGCLDGEIWTPGDYSEWYYFTTDPLREGEFLQSVSVFPNPNKGNFRIQLNGYESGKAQVMIMNAVGQLMYDATISIDANASVHDVSLNLAAGTYIVKVINGSEIVTNTIIVE
;
A
#
# COMPACT_ATOMS: atom_id res chain seq x y z
N MET A 1 46.06 -95.19 -51.46
CA MET A 1 44.85 -95.72 -52.13
C MET A 1 43.65 -94.89 -51.69
N ARG A 2 42.91 -94.34 -52.66
CA ARG A 2 41.78 -93.41 -52.48
C ARG A 2 40.59 -94.02 -51.72
N LYS A 3 39.89 -93.21 -50.92
CA LYS A 3 38.40 -93.01 -50.84
C LYS A 3 38.04 -92.35 -49.49
N ASN A 4 37.62 -91.08 -49.48
CA ASN A 4 36.23 -90.59 -49.43
C ASN A 4 35.58 -90.70 -48.03
N PHE A 5 35.40 -89.59 -47.31
CA PHE A 5 34.11 -88.91 -47.13
C PHE A 5 34.25 -87.71 -46.15
N TYR A 6 33.77 -86.54 -46.60
CA TYR A 6 33.22 -85.34 -45.92
C TYR A 6 33.07 -85.38 -44.37
N LEU A 7 33.19 -84.30 -43.59
CA LEU A 7 32.92 -82.88 -43.81
C LEU A 7 33.58 -82.06 -42.66
N LYS A 8 33.83 -80.79 -42.96
CA LYS A 8 34.59 -79.81 -42.19
C LYS A 8 33.93 -79.35 -40.88
N THR A 9 34.80 -79.05 -39.93
CA THR A 9 34.65 -78.29 -38.68
C THR A 9 33.81 -77.02 -38.86
N LEU A 10 32.69 -76.91 -38.14
CA LEU A 10 31.92 -75.67 -37.99
C LEU A 10 32.03 -75.19 -36.54
N VAL A 11 32.61 -74.01 -36.36
CA VAL A 11 32.70 -73.28 -35.09
C VAL A 11 31.30 -72.85 -34.66
N ALA A 12 30.92 -73.18 -33.43
CA ALA A 12 29.67 -72.75 -32.83
C ALA A 12 29.74 -71.24 -32.49
N PHE A 13 29.09 -70.41 -33.31
CA PHE A 13 28.64 -69.08 -32.91
C PHE A 13 27.24 -69.23 -32.33
N ILE A 14 27.09 -69.03 -31.02
CA ILE A 14 25.79 -68.84 -30.39
C ILE A 14 25.32 -67.44 -30.78
N ALA A 15 24.43 -67.36 -31.76
CA ALA A 15 23.66 -66.15 -32.04
C ALA A 15 22.60 -66.01 -30.93
N LEU A 16 22.84 -65.09 -30.00
CA LEU A 16 21.82 -64.59 -29.09
C LEU A 16 20.94 -63.62 -29.91
N THR A 17 19.92 -64.14 -30.58
CA THR A 17 18.84 -63.32 -31.12
C THR A 17 18.02 -62.79 -29.95
N ILE A 18 18.32 -61.56 -29.52
CA ILE A 18 17.37 -60.74 -28.78
C ILE A 18 16.22 -60.51 -29.76
N GLY A 19 15.13 -61.25 -29.61
CA GLY A 19 13.85 -60.86 -30.18
C GLY A 19 13.44 -59.60 -29.45
N ILE A 20 13.66 -58.44 -30.09
CA ILE A 20 12.93 -57.23 -29.75
C ILE A 20 11.48 -57.58 -30.09
N ALA A 21 10.70 -57.92 -29.07
CA ALA A 21 9.26 -57.87 -29.21
C ALA A 21 8.96 -56.39 -29.47
N ASN A 22 8.61 -56.06 -30.71
CA ASN A 22 7.90 -54.82 -30.97
C ASN A 22 6.61 -54.92 -30.16
N VAL A 23 6.57 -54.28 -29.00
CA VAL A 23 5.31 -54.00 -28.33
C VAL A 23 4.65 -52.96 -29.20
N ALA A 24 3.79 -53.42 -30.11
CA ALA A 24 2.90 -52.52 -30.82
C ALA A 24 1.90 -52.00 -29.78
N THR A 25 2.09 -50.78 -29.30
CA THR A 25 1.04 -50.06 -28.58
C THR A 25 -0.13 -49.86 -29.55
N SER A 26 -1.34 -50.14 -29.10
CA SER A 26 -2.53 -50.01 -29.95
C SER A 26 -2.88 -48.53 -30.08
N GLN A 27 -2.39 -47.86 -31.13
CA GLN A 27 -2.81 -46.50 -31.47
C GLN A 27 -4.32 -46.48 -31.73
N THR A 28 -5.01 -45.58 -31.03
CA THR A 28 -6.47 -45.41 -31.10
C THR A 28 -6.78 -44.03 -31.64
N VAL A 29 -7.83 -43.93 -32.48
CA VAL A 29 -8.27 -42.67 -33.08
C VAL A 29 -9.51 -42.17 -32.34
N PHE A 30 -9.41 -40.98 -31.77
CA PHE A 30 -10.46 -40.33 -31.00
C PHE A 30 -11.02 -39.16 -31.81
N THR A 31 -12.35 -39.04 -31.94
CA THR A 31 -12.99 -37.95 -32.70
C THR A 31 -13.67 -36.99 -31.73
N ILE A 32 -13.33 -35.70 -31.79
CA ILE A 32 -13.89 -34.65 -30.92
C ILE A 32 -14.69 -33.65 -31.76
N GLY A 33 -15.95 -33.45 -31.37
CA GLY A 33 -16.88 -32.51 -31.98
C GLY A 33 -17.86 -33.14 -32.96
N ASP A 34 -19.09 -32.61 -33.00
CA ASP A 34 -20.22 -33.24 -33.67
C ASP A 34 -20.95 -32.24 -34.59
N SER A 35 -20.57 -32.12 -35.86
CA SER A 35 -21.44 -31.54 -36.90
C SER A 35 -20.92 -31.75 -38.33
N ILE A 36 -21.83 -31.92 -39.29
CA ILE A 36 -21.55 -32.05 -40.74
C ILE A 36 -21.61 -30.67 -41.43
N VAL A 37 -21.57 -29.57 -40.67
CA VAL A 37 -21.42 -28.23 -41.24
C VAL A 37 -19.96 -28.07 -41.67
N LYS A 38 -19.74 -27.56 -42.89
CA LYS A 38 -18.40 -27.22 -43.37
C LYS A 38 -18.13 -25.73 -43.22
N SER A 39 -16.87 -25.37 -42.97
CA SER A 39 -16.38 -24.00 -43.17
C SER A 39 -16.49 -23.61 -44.65
N SER A 40 -16.24 -22.34 -44.97
CA SER A 40 -16.31 -21.81 -46.34
C SER A 40 -14.92 -21.41 -46.85
N ALA A 41 -14.82 -21.21 -48.16
CA ALA A 41 -13.64 -20.68 -48.84
C ALA A 41 -13.15 -19.30 -48.32
N THR A 42 -13.96 -18.54 -47.59
CA THR A 42 -13.61 -17.17 -47.17
C THR A 42 -13.80 -16.90 -45.68
N ASN A 43 -14.40 -17.84 -44.95
CA ASN A 43 -14.71 -17.69 -43.52
C ASN A 43 -13.75 -18.51 -42.65
N TYR A 44 -13.67 -18.08 -41.39
CA TYR A 44 -12.90 -18.68 -40.30
C TYR A 44 -13.87 -19.11 -39.20
N PRO A 45 -13.51 -20.07 -38.33
CA PRO A 45 -12.21 -20.75 -38.24
C PRO A 45 -11.98 -21.82 -39.31
N THR A 46 -10.71 -22.05 -39.65
CA THR A 46 -10.24 -23.22 -40.41
C THR A 46 -8.77 -23.48 -40.05
N PRO A 47 -8.31 -24.75 -40.00
CA PRO A 47 -6.90 -25.08 -39.85
C PRO A 47 -6.10 -24.88 -41.15
N TYR A 48 -6.77 -24.59 -42.28
CA TYR A 48 -6.18 -24.39 -43.60
C TYR A 48 -6.57 -23.02 -44.17
N GLY A 49 -6.27 -21.94 -43.43
CA GLY A 49 -6.62 -20.59 -43.85
C GLY A 49 -5.56 -19.97 -44.76
N ASP A 50 -5.98 -19.57 -45.96
CA ASP A 50 -5.09 -18.94 -46.96
C ASP A 50 -5.78 -17.82 -47.78
N TYR A 51 -7.06 -17.53 -47.49
CA TYR A 51 -7.81 -16.45 -48.16
C TYR A 51 -7.24 -15.05 -47.92
N TYR A 52 -6.55 -14.87 -46.80
CA TYR A 52 -5.79 -13.65 -46.52
C TYR A 52 -4.29 -13.94 -46.47
N LYS A 53 -3.77 -14.93 -47.21
CA LYS A 53 -2.35 -15.28 -47.35
C LYS A 53 -1.62 -15.76 -46.10
N THR A 54 -2.01 -15.33 -44.90
CA THR A 54 -1.42 -15.74 -43.63
C THR A 54 -2.48 -15.82 -42.54
N MET A 55 -2.35 -16.81 -41.65
CA MET A 55 -3.20 -16.91 -40.46
C MET A 55 -2.46 -17.41 -39.22
N ARG A 56 -2.97 -16.99 -38.06
CA ARG A 56 -2.77 -17.64 -36.76
C ARG A 56 -4.14 -18.03 -36.24
N THR A 57 -4.32 -19.28 -35.84
CA THR A 57 -5.58 -19.75 -35.27
C THR A 57 -5.31 -20.65 -34.07
N GLN A 58 -6.13 -20.53 -33.03
CA GLN A 58 -6.13 -21.38 -31.85
C GLN A 58 -7.47 -22.11 -31.77
N PHE A 59 -7.43 -23.39 -31.46
CA PHE A 59 -8.58 -24.24 -31.18
C PHE A 59 -8.46 -24.81 -29.77
N LEU A 60 -9.53 -24.69 -29.00
CA LEU A 60 -9.61 -25.21 -27.65
C LEU A 60 -10.54 -26.43 -27.63
N TYR A 61 -10.06 -27.55 -27.09
CA TYR A 61 -10.80 -28.79 -26.85
C TYR A 61 -10.83 -29.09 -25.35
N HIS A 62 -12.02 -29.23 -24.76
CA HIS A 62 -12.11 -29.43 -23.32
C HIS A 62 -11.75 -30.87 -22.92
N ALA A 63 -11.20 -31.01 -21.72
CA ALA A 63 -10.80 -32.30 -21.17
C ALA A 63 -11.97 -33.29 -21.09
N ASP A 64 -13.16 -32.81 -20.71
CA ASP A 64 -14.37 -33.64 -20.63
C ASP A 64 -14.78 -34.19 -22.02
N GLU A 65 -14.61 -33.41 -23.08
CA GLU A 65 -14.86 -33.86 -24.46
C GLU A 65 -13.86 -34.95 -24.89
N LEU A 66 -12.58 -34.80 -24.52
CA LEU A 66 -11.53 -35.77 -24.79
C LEU A 66 -11.78 -37.08 -24.02
N VAL A 67 -12.12 -37.00 -22.74
CA VAL A 67 -12.49 -38.15 -21.90
C VAL A 67 -13.75 -38.84 -22.42
N VAL A 68 -14.78 -38.09 -22.82
CA VAL A 68 -16.02 -38.65 -23.41
C VAL A 68 -15.74 -39.37 -24.73
N ALA A 69 -14.78 -38.89 -25.53
CA ALA A 69 -14.33 -39.57 -26.74
C ALA A 69 -13.50 -40.84 -26.46
N GLY A 70 -13.16 -41.09 -25.18
CA GLY A 70 -12.45 -42.27 -24.72
C GLY A 70 -10.94 -42.08 -24.55
N MET A 71 -10.44 -40.84 -24.61
CA MET A 71 -9.03 -40.55 -24.36
C MET A 71 -8.72 -40.65 -22.86
N GLY A 72 -7.60 -41.29 -22.53
CA GLY A 72 -6.92 -41.15 -21.25
C GLY A 72 -5.59 -40.42 -21.44
N ALA A 73 -4.85 -40.19 -20.35
CA ALA A 73 -3.52 -39.59 -20.41
C ALA A 73 -2.59 -40.39 -21.34
N GLY A 74 -1.79 -39.70 -22.15
CA GLY A 74 -0.89 -40.33 -23.10
C GLY A 74 -0.47 -39.44 -24.26
N ASP A 75 0.39 -40.02 -25.10
CA ASP A 75 0.94 -39.32 -26.26
C ASP A 75 -0.08 -39.23 -27.40
N ILE A 76 -0.28 -38.00 -27.87
CA ILE A 76 -0.87 -37.68 -29.15
C ILE A 76 0.27 -37.71 -30.18
N THR A 77 0.07 -38.47 -31.24
CA THR A 77 1.06 -38.68 -32.32
C THR A 77 0.59 -38.11 -33.65
N GLU A 78 -0.72 -37.93 -33.82
CA GLU A 78 -1.28 -37.33 -35.03
C GLU A 78 -2.48 -36.43 -34.71
N ILE A 79 -2.54 -35.28 -35.39
CA ILE A 79 -3.72 -34.42 -35.49
C ILE A 79 -4.32 -34.59 -36.88
N ILE A 80 -5.64 -34.78 -36.97
CA ILE A 80 -6.29 -35.15 -38.22
C ILE A 80 -7.57 -34.31 -38.41
N PHE A 81 -7.71 -33.67 -39.57
CA PHE A 81 -8.90 -32.89 -39.95
C PHE A 81 -9.52 -33.39 -41.25
N TRP A 82 -10.84 -33.42 -41.31
CA TRP A 82 -11.56 -33.71 -42.55
C TRP A 82 -11.59 -32.48 -43.45
N VAL A 83 -11.04 -32.58 -44.66
CA VAL A 83 -11.08 -31.51 -45.67
C VAL A 83 -12.06 -31.90 -46.77
N SER A 84 -13.12 -31.10 -46.90
CA SER A 84 -14.12 -31.27 -47.97
C SER A 84 -13.59 -30.74 -49.30
N THR A 85 -13.10 -29.50 -49.28
CA THR A 85 -12.51 -28.82 -50.44
C THR A 85 -11.22 -28.16 -49.97
N PRO A 86 -10.04 -28.47 -50.55
CA PRO A 86 -8.81 -27.78 -50.21
C PRO A 86 -8.84 -26.34 -50.74
N ALA A 87 -7.88 -25.53 -50.29
CA ALA A 87 -7.63 -24.20 -50.86
C ALA A 87 -7.46 -24.29 -52.39
N PHE A 88 -8.02 -23.37 -53.17
CA PHE A 88 -7.91 -23.39 -54.64
C PHE A 88 -7.85 -21.98 -55.23
N VAL A 89 -6.93 -21.74 -56.17
CA VAL A 89 -7.11 -20.75 -57.25
C VAL A 89 -6.56 -21.31 -58.56
N GLY A 90 -7.44 -21.74 -59.47
CA GLY A 90 -7.02 -22.20 -60.81
C GLY A 90 -6.24 -23.51 -60.79
N ASP A 91 -5.04 -23.52 -61.39
CA ASP A 91 -4.17 -24.71 -61.55
C ASP A 91 -3.16 -24.90 -60.39
N ASP A 92 -3.21 -24.07 -59.34
CA ASP A 92 -2.32 -24.17 -58.18
C ASP A 92 -2.94 -25.07 -57.09
N PRO A 93 -2.33 -26.23 -56.76
CA PRO A 93 -2.90 -27.15 -55.79
C PRO A 93 -2.68 -26.62 -54.36
N GLY A 94 -3.63 -25.82 -53.87
CA GLY A 94 -4.05 -25.68 -52.46
C GLY A 94 -3.03 -25.73 -51.33
N LEU A 95 -1.79 -25.36 -51.59
CA LEU A 95 -0.67 -25.51 -50.68
C LEU A 95 -0.76 -24.40 -49.63
N THR A 96 -0.84 -24.77 -48.35
CA THR A 96 -0.68 -23.82 -47.26
C THR A 96 0.81 -23.84 -46.86
N GLU A 97 1.53 -22.76 -47.13
CA GLU A 97 2.98 -22.69 -46.88
C GLU A 97 3.32 -22.57 -45.40
N GLY A 98 4.48 -23.11 -45.01
CA GLY A 98 5.11 -22.78 -43.73
C GLY A 98 4.23 -23.03 -42.49
N VAL A 99 3.33 -24.02 -42.55
CA VAL A 99 2.41 -24.34 -41.47
C VAL A 99 3.17 -24.92 -40.30
N THR A 100 2.99 -24.33 -39.13
CA THR A 100 3.45 -24.82 -37.83
C THR A 100 2.23 -25.16 -36.99
N VAL A 101 2.27 -26.33 -36.34
CA VAL A 101 1.28 -26.73 -35.35
C VAL A 101 1.97 -26.74 -33.98
N SER A 102 1.38 -26.04 -33.02
CA SER A 102 1.81 -26.02 -31.64
C SER A 102 0.68 -26.51 -30.72
N MET A 103 1.04 -27.14 -29.61
CA MET A 103 0.08 -27.72 -28.66
C MET A 103 0.41 -27.34 -27.21
N LYS A 104 -0.63 -27.31 -26.36
CA LYS A 104 -0.51 -27.01 -24.93
C LYS A 104 -1.62 -27.66 -24.11
N ASN A 105 -1.26 -28.19 -22.93
CA ASN A 105 -2.21 -28.51 -21.87
C ASN A 105 -2.55 -27.20 -21.15
N THR A 106 -3.84 -26.85 -21.05
CA THR A 106 -4.29 -25.57 -20.51
C THR A 106 -5.53 -25.73 -19.62
N GLU A 107 -5.65 -24.88 -18.60
CA GLU A 107 -6.87 -24.76 -17.80
C GLU A 107 -7.88 -23.78 -18.40
N THR A 108 -7.51 -23.08 -19.49
CA THR A 108 -8.39 -22.14 -20.18
C THR A 108 -9.67 -22.83 -20.61
N SER A 109 -10.80 -22.36 -20.07
CA SER A 109 -12.14 -22.90 -20.35
C SER A 109 -12.86 -22.17 -21.48
N SER A 110 -12.40 -20.98 -21.86
CA SER A 110 -12.89 -20.23 -23.02
C SER A 110 -11.81 -19.27 -23.51
N LEU A 111 -11.54 -19.25 -24.81
CA LEU A 111 -10.56 -18.32 -25.38
C LEU A 111 -11.01 -16.87 -25.21
N ALA A 112 -10.15 -16.04 -24.62
CA ALA A 112 -10.46 -14.63 -24.37
C ALA A 112 -10.48 -13.82 -25.67
N ALA A 113 -11.41 -12.84 -25.73
CA ALA A 113 -11.36 -11.84 -26.77
C ALA A 113 -10.15 -10.93 -26.53
N GLY A 114 -9.39 -10.63 -27.59
CA GLY A 114 -8.29 -9.67 -27.47
C GLY A 114 -6.97 -10.23 -26.94
N THR A 115 -6.85 -11.53 -26.63
CA THR A 115 -5.62 -12.12 -26.07
C THR A 115 -5.37 -13.51 -26.67
N TRP A 116 -4.11 -13.87 -26.87
CA TRP A 116 -3.69 -15.21 -27.29
C TRP A 116 -3.25 -16.03 -26.07
N GLU A 117 -3.56 -17.33 -26.08
CA GLU A 117 -2.88 -18.25 -25.16
C GLU A 117 -1.40 -18.33 -25.54
N SER A 118 -0.51 -18.08 -24.59
CA SER A 118 0.94 -18.15 -24.78
C SER A 118 1.50 -19.55 -24.53
N ASP A 119 2.78 -19.74 -24.88
CA ASP A 119 3.59 -20.89 -24.47
C ASP A 119 3.07 -22.24 -25.00
N ALA A 120 2.48 -22.24 -26.20
CA ALA A 120 2.22 -23.47 -26.94
C ALA A 120 3.50 -23.95 -27.63
N GLU A 121 3.85 -25.21 -27.42
CA GLU A 121 5.10 -25.79 -27.92
C GLU A 121 4.90 -26.33 -29.35
N PRO A 122 5.82 -26.04 -30.30
CA PRO A 122 5.72 -26.55 -31.66
C PRO A 122 5.90 -28.07 -31.68
N VAL A 123 4.92 -28.77 -32.26
CA VAL A 123 4.89 -30.23 -32.36
C VAL A 123 5.00 -30.73 -33.80
N TRP A 124 4.83 -29.84 -34.79
CA TRP A 124 4.94 -30.15 -36.21
C TRP A 124 5.28 -28.90 -37.03
N GLY A 125 6.17 -29.05 -38.01
CA GLY A 125 6.51 -27.96 -38.93
C GLY A 125 7.62 -27.03 -38.42
N PRO A 126 7.90 -25.93 -39.14
CA PRO A 126 7.15 -25.40 -40.28
C PRO A 126 7.31 -26.26 -41.55
N TYR A 127 6.20 -26.72 -42.11
CA TYR A 127 6.17 -27.42 -43.40
C TYR A 127 5.06 -26.90 -44.30
N ASP A 128 5.26 -27.03 -45.61
CA ASP A 128 4.19 -26.82 -46.58
C ASP A 128 3.21 -27.99 -46.51
N ASN A 129 1.92 -27.69 -46.56
CA ASN A 129 0.86 -28.68 -46.42
C ASN A 129 -0.10 -28.65 -47.61
N ASP A 130 -0.27 -29.78 -48.28
CA ASP A 130 -1.17 -29.95 -49.44
C ASP A 130 -2.31 -30.91 -49.06
N PRO A 131 -3.47 -30.38 -48.60
CA PRO A 131 -4.57 -31.21 -48.16
C PRO A 131 -5.30 -31.89 -49.33
N VAL A 132 -5.55 -33.19 -49.19
CA VAL A 132 -6.33 -34.00 -50.12
C VAL A 132 -7.84 -33.78 -49.91
N SER A 133 -8.55 -33.44 -50.98
CA SER A 133 -10.01 -33.27 -50.99
C SER A 133 -10.76 -34.56 -50.63
N GLY A 134 -11.80 -34.44 -49.82
CA GLY A 134 -12.69 -35.54 -49.45
C GLY A 134 -12.02 -36.60 -48.58
N ALA A 135 -11.02 -36.19 -47.79
CA ALA A 135 -10.20 -37.08 -46.98
C ALA A 135 -9.90 -36.51 -45.60
N TRP A 136 -9.52 -37.41 -44.70
CA TRP A 136 -8.89 -37.07 -43.42
C TRP A 136 -7.41 -36.76 -43.68
N ASN A 137 -7.04 -35.50 -43.49
CA ASN A 137 -5.69 -34.99 -43.67
C ASN A 137 -4.97 -34.97 -42.33
N THR A 138 -3.75 -35.50 -42.32
CA THR A 138 -3.03 -35.88 -41.10
C THR A 138 -1.77 -35.06 -40.95
N PHE A 139 -1.62 -34.44 -39.80
CA PHE A 139 -0.37 -33.90 -39.27
C PHE A 139 0.25 -34.95 -38.35
N THR A 140 1.22 -35.72 -38.85
CA THR A 140 2.00 -36.66 -38.03
C THR A 140 3.07 -35.87 -37.29
N LEU A 141 2.95 -35.77 -35.96
CA LEU A 141 3.77 -34.86 -35.15
C LEU A 141 5.26 -35.26 -35.19
N ASP A 142 6.13 -34.26 -35.32
CA ASP A 142 7.59 -34.45 -35.22
C ASP A 142 7.99 -34.84 -33.80
N VAL A 143 7.25 -34.32 -32.82
CA VAL A 143 7.37 -34.60 -31.39
C VAL A 143 5.99 -35.02 -30.88
N PRO A 144 5.80 -36.27 -30.41
CA PRO A 144 4.57 -36.67 -29.75
C PRO A 144 4.24 -35.71 -28.61
N PHE A 145 2.97 -35.32 -28.51
CA PHE A 145 2.50 -34.40 -27.48
C PHE A 145 1.82 -35.18 -26.36
N TYR A 146 2.35 -35.12 -25.14
CA TYR A 146 1.74 -35.79 -24.01
C TYR A 146 0.55 -34.98 -23.45
N TRP A 147 -0.65 -35.55 -23.54
CA TRP A 147 -1.84 -35.03 -22.87
C TRP A 147 -1.99 -35.68 -21.48
N ASP A 148 -2.21 -34.87 -20.45
CA ASP A 148 -2.19 -35.31 -19.04
C ASP A 148 -3.48 -36.00 -18.57
N GLY A 149 -4.51 -36.04 -19.41
CA GLY A 149 -5.79 -36.67 -19.10
C GLY A 149 -6.77 -35.79 -18.31
N SER A 150 -6.39 -34.56 -17.93
CA SER A 150 -7.19 -33.68 -17.09
C SER A 150 -7.30 -32.24 -17.58
N SER A 151 -6.27 -31.69 -18.21
CA SER A 151 -6.28 -30.32 -18.74
C SER A 151 -6.97 -30.26 -20.10
N ASN A 152 -7.47 -29.07 -20.46
CA ASN A 152 -7.97 -28.82 -21.80
C ASN A 152 -6.80 -28.81 -22.79
N LEU A 153 -7.07 -29.12 -24.05
CA LEU A 153 -6.08 -29.17 -25.11
C LEU A 153 -6.21 -27.94 -26.01
N LEU A 154 -5.16 -27.14 -26.07
CA LEU A 154 -5.01 -26.05 -27.03
C LEU A 154 -4.20 -26.54 -28.23
N ILE A 155 -4.69 -26.24 -29.43
CA ILE A 155 -3.98 -26.45 -30.69
C ILE A 155 -3.88 -25.11 -31.40
N GLU A 156 -2.66 -24.63 -31.59
CA GLU A 156 -2.36 -23.46 -32.39
C GLU A 156 -1.85 -23.90 -33.77
N ILE A 157 -2.39 -23.29 -34.82
CA ILE A 157 -1.94 -23.49 -36.19
C ILE A 157 -1.67 -22.12 -36.79
N CYS A 158 -0.46 -21.94 -37.31
CA CYS A 158 -0.13 -20.73 -38.05
C CYS A 158 0.64 -21.09 -39.31
N GLY A 159 0.40 -20.34 -40.37
CA GLY A 159 0.96 -20.62 -41.69
C GLY A 159 0.52 -19.59 -42.72
N GLY A 160 1.02 -19.79 -43.94
CA GLY A 160 0.80 -18.94 -45.10
C GLY A 160 2.06 -18.20 -45.56
N SER A 161 1.99 -17.61 -46.76
CA SER A 161 3.09 -17.00 -47.49
C SER A 161 2.74 -15.59 -47.97
N ASP A 162 3.67 -14.63 -47.88
CA ASP A 162 3.53 -13.33 -48.57
C ASP A 162 3.87 -13.40 -50.07
N LEU A 163 4.47 -14.49 -50.53
CA LEU A 163 4.78 -14.75 -51.93
C LEU A 163 3.57 -15.41 -52.60
N GLY A 164 3.03 -14.78 -53.66
CA GLY A 164 1.88 -15.31 -54.41
C GLY A 164 0.62 -14.43 -54.34
N GLY A 165 -0.47 -14.89 -54.96
CA GLY A 165 -1.82 -14.31 -54.83
C GLY A 165 -2.55 -14.87 -53.60
N TYR A 166 -3.69 -14.30 -53.21
CA TYR A 166 -4.56 -14.93 -52.21
C TYR A 166 -5.15 -16.24 -52.78
N THR A 167 -5.40 -17.24 -51.93
CA THR A 167 -6.16 -18.43 -52.35
C THR A 167 -7.51 -18.57 -51.65
N ASP A 168 -8.19 -19.72 -51.71
CA ASP A 168 -9.39 -19.98 -50.92
C ASP A 168 -8.96 -20.67 -49.60
N ASN A 169 -9.73 -20.51 -48.53
CA ASN A 169 -9.57 -21.34 -47.34
C ASN A 169 -9.92 -22.81 -47.65
N GLY A 170 -9.20 -23.75 -47.04
CA GLY A 170 -9.62 -25.14 -46.97
C GLY A 170 -10.92 -25.27 -46.16
N GLU A 171 -11.94 -25.88 -46.79
CA GLU A 171 -13.24 -26.15 -46.18
C GLU A 171 -13.17 -27.43 -45.34
N VAL A 172 -13.32 -27.30 -44.01
CA VAL A 172 -13.26 -28.41 -43.05
C VAL A 172 -14.60 -28.63 -42.35
N ALA A 173 -14.80 -29.81 -41.77
CA ALA A 173 -15.92 -30.05 -40.86
C ALA A 173 -15.76 -29.21 -39.58
N ILE A 174 -16.82 -28.51 -39.16
CA ILE A 174 -16.82 -27.62 -37.99
C ILE A 174 -17.94 -27.96 -37.01
N THR A 175 -17.62 -27.99 -35.72
CA THR A 175 -18.60 -27.92 -34.63
C THR A 175 -18.98 -26.45 -34.41
N THR A 176 -20.28 -26.17 -34.27
CA THR A 176 -20.80 -24.80 -34.13
C THR A 176 -21.70 -24.69 -32.90
N GLY A 177 -21.81 -23.50 -32.31
CA GLY A 177 -22.72 -23.25 -31.19
C GLY A 177 -22.18 -23.76 -29.85
N LEU A 178 -20.85 -23.78 -29.69
CA LEU A 178 -20.21 -24.08 -28.42
C LEU A 178 -20.65 -23.07 -27.35
N ALA A 179 -20.77 -23.54 -26.10
CA ALA A 179 -21.09 -22.69 -24.95
C ALA A 179 -19.92 -21.79 -24.51
N PHE A 180 -18.77 -21.93 -25.16
CA PHE A 180 -17.53 -21.20 -24.93
C PHE A 180 -16.90 -20.77 -26.26
N ASN A 181 -15.92 -19.88 -26.20
CA ASN A 181 -15.10 -19.54 -27.37
C ASN A 181 -14.09 -20.66 -27.61
N GLY A 182 -14.40 -21.56 -28.55
CA GLY A 182 -13.58 -22.71 -28.93
C GLY A 182 -12.59 -22.44 -30.05
N SER A 183 -12.66 -21.27 -30.70
CA SER A 183 -11.63 -20.83 -31.62
C SER A 183 -11.32 -19.34 -31.50
N ARG A 184 -10.12 -19.00 -31.93
CA ARG A 184 -9.63 -17.63 -32.11
C ARG A 184 -8.79 -17.56 -33.35
N THR A 185 -9.07 -16.62 -34.26
CA THR A 185 -8.29 -16.51 -35.51
C THR A 185 -7.94 -15.07 -35.82
N TYR A 186 -6.70 -14.87 -36.28
CA TYR A 186 -6.24 -13.66 -36.92
C TYR A 186 -5.69 -13.98 -38.30
N ARG A 187 -6.03 -13.16 -39.30
CA ARG A 187 -5.55 -13.32 -40.68
C ARG A 187 -5.19 -11.98 -41.33
N THR A 188 -4.18 -11.94 -42.19
CA THR A 188 -3.66 -10.72 -42.83
C THR A 188 -2.87 -10.98 -44.12
N ASP A 189 -3.02 -10.12 -45.15
CA ASP A 189 -2.35 -10.23 -46.46
C ASP A 189 -0.82 -9.98 -46.44
N GLY A 190 -0.20 -9.78 -45.27
CA GLY A 190 1.20 -9.37 -45.14
C GLY A 190 2.00 -10.19 -44.13
N PHE A 191 3.22 -10.57 -44.50
CA PHE A 191 4.21 -11.18 -43.61
C PHE A 191 5.06 -10.10 -42.94
N THR A 192 5.47 -10.32 -41.69
CA THR A 192 6.57 -9.55 -41.08
C THR A 192 7.65 -10.51 -40.60
N GLU A 193 8.90 -10.07 -40.72
CA GLU A 193 10.09 -10.78 -40.25
C GLU A 193 9.93 -11.13 -38.75
N GLY A 194 9.84 -12.41 -38.42
CA GLY A 194 9.57 -12.91 -37.05
C GLY A 194 8.53 -14.03 -36.93
N GLY A 195 7.72 -14.26 -37.98
CA GLY A 195 6.78 -15.39 -38.06
C GLY A 195 5.40 -15.11 -37.46
N ILE A 196 4.34 -15.60 -38.11
CA ILE A 196 2.93 -15.36 -37.75
C ILE A 196 2.54 -15.97 -36.39
N CYS A 197 3.22 -17.03 -35.94
CA CYS A 197 2.99 -17.63 -34.63
C CYS A 197 3.39 -16.73 -33.44
N GLY A 198 4.15 -15.64 -33.69
CA GLY A 198 4.54 -14.66 -32.67
C GLY A 198 3.73 -13.36 -32.70
N TYR A 199 2.69 -13.27 -33.53
CA TYR A 199 2.01 -12.00 -33.79
C TYR A 199 1.09 -11.58 -32.63
N SER A 200 1.21 -10.33 -32.19
CA SER A 200 0.51 -9.80 -31.00
C SER A 200 -0.80 -9.06 -31.30
N LEU A 201 -1.19 -8.89 -32.57
CA LEU A 201 -2.49 -8.27 -32.87
C LEU A 201 -3.65 -9.20 -32.50
N THR A 202 -4.74 -8.56 -32.08
CA THR A 202 -5.77 -9.23 -31.28
C THR A 202 -7.18 -9.13 -31.89
N LEU A 203 -7.28 -8.67 -33.13
CA LEU A 203 -8.56 -8.56 -33.84
C LEU A 203 -9.10 -9.97 -34.16
N GLU A 204 -10.26 -10.31 -33.59
CA GLU A 204 -10.89 -11.62 -33.76
C GLU A 204 -11.57 -11.78 -35.12
N ASN A 205 -11.38 -12.94 -35.76
CA ASN A 205 -11.87 -13.21 -37.11
C ASN A 205 -12.58 -14.55 -37.20
N GLY A 206 -13.83 -14.53 -37.69
CA GLY A 206 -14.67 -15.71 -37.74
C GLY A 206 -15.59 -15.83 -36.53
N THR A 207 -16.18 -17.02 -36.35
CA THR A 207 -17.12 -17.29 -35.25
C THR A 207 -16.41 -18.05 -34.14
N ALA A 208 -16.07 -17.36 -33.04
CA ALA A 208 -15.32 -17.92 -31.91
C ALA A 208 -16.02 -19.13 -31.24
N THR A 209 -17.35 -19.20 -31.29
CA THR A 209 -18.15 -20.34 -30.76
C THR A 209 -18.26 -21.51 -31.75
N SER A 210 -17.37 -21.56 -32.74
CA SER A 210 -17.21 -22.67 -33.67
C SER A 210 -15.75 -23.11 -33.67
N ARG A 211 -15.47 -24.38 -33.98
CA ARG A 211 -14.10 -24.91 -34.15
C ARG A 211 -14.12 -26.16 -35.05
N PRO A 212 -12.99 -26.58 -35.64
CA PRO A 212 -12.94 -27.79 -36.45
C PRO A 212 -13.26 -29.06 -35.67
N VAL A 213 -13.89 -30.03 -36.34
CA VAL A 213 -13.94 -31.42 -35.85
C VAL A 213 -12.55 -32.01 -36.01
N ILE A 214 -11.98 -32.52 -34.93
CA ILE A 214 -10.64 -33.08 -34.90
C ILE A 214 -10.68 -34.57 -34.65
N ARG A 215 -9.70 -35.26 -35.23
CA ARG A 215 -9.31 -36.60 -34.83
C ARG A 215 -7.91 -36.57 -34.25
N LEU A 216 -7.74 -37.19 -33.10
CA LEU A 216 -6.47 -37.34 -32.42
C LEU A 216 -6.09 -38.82 -32.45
N MET A 217 -4.91 -39.13 -32.98
CA MET A 217 -4.35 -40.48 -32.82
C MET A 217 -3.41 -40.47 -31.62
N GLY A 218 -3.73 -41.28 -30.62
CA GLY A 218 -2.89 -41.43 -29.44
C GLY A 218 -2.75 -42.87 -29.00
N SER A 219 -1.74 -43.12 -28.18
CA SER A 219 -1.62 -44.35 -27.38
C SER A 219 -1.98 -44.03 -25.93
N GLU A 220 -2.51 -45.02 -25.19
CA GLU A 220 -2.48 -44.93 -23.73
C GLU A 220 -1.03 -44.66 -23.32
N GLY A 221 -0.81 -43.66 -22.47
CA GLY A 221 0.52 -43.32 -21.98
C GLY A 221 1.16 -44.52 -21.32
N ASP A 222 2.49 -44.64 -21.43
CA ASP A 222 3.20 -45.67 -20.68
C ASP A 222 2.81 -45.55 -19.20
N ALA A 223 2.40 -46.69 -18.64
CA ALA A 223 2.14 -46.80 -17.21
C ALA A 223 3.36 -46.29 -16.43
N CYS A 224 3.11 -45.50 -15.40
CA CYS A 224 4.17 -45.04 -14.52
C CYS A 224 4.94 -46.24 -13.96
N THR A 225 6.27 -46.10 -13.85
CA THR A 225 7.12 -47.14 -13.27
C THR A 225 8.05 -46.52 -12.23
N GLY A 226 8.30 -47.28 -11.16
CA GLY A 226 9.15 -46.82 -10.06
C GLY A 226 8.60 -45.57 -9.36
N THR A 227 9.51 -44.78 -8.80
CA THR A 227 9.22 -43.58 -8.03
C THR A 227 9.11 -42.38 -8.99
N PRO A 228 7.97 -41.67 -9.05
CA PRO A 228 7.82 -40.44 -9.82
C PRO A 228 8.81 -39.35 -9.39
N ASP A 229 9.12 -38.39 -10.26
CA ASP A 229 9.82 -37.16 -9.87
C ASP A 229 8.80 -36.04 -9.65
N ALA A 230 8.66 -35.59 -8.40
CA ALA A 230 7.76 -34.52 -8.02
C ALA A 230 8.34 -33.10 -8.24
N GLY A 231 9.65 -33.00 -8.52
CA GLY A 231 10.31 -31.72 -8.79
C GLY A 231 10.22 -30.70 -7.64
N MET A 232 10.16 -29.42 -8.01
CA MET A 232 10.06 -28.28 -7.10
C MET A 232 8.68 -27.64 -7.24
N ALA A 233 8.03 -27.36 -6.12
CA ALA A 233 6.81 -26.55 -6.13
C ALA A 233 7.15 -25.08 -6.40
N THR A 234 6.27 -24.42 -7.17
CA THR A 234 6.32 -22.98 -7.45
C THR A 234 4.99 -22.34 -7.10
N SER A 235 5.01 -21.04 -6.83
CA SER A 235 3.83 -20.22 -6.56
C SER A 235 3.73 -19.10 -7.59
N SER A 236 2.50 -18.69 -7.93
CA SER A 236 2.27 -17.48 -8.74
C SER A 236 2.52 -16.17 -7.99
N ALA A 237 2.64 -16.22 -6.66
CA ALA A 237 2.89 -15.06 -5.80
C ALA A 237 3.87 -15.40 -4.66
N GLU A 238 4.74 -14.45 -4.30
CA GLU A 238 5.64 -14.58 -3.15
C GLU A 238 4.92 -14.37 -1.81
N SER A 239 3.91 -13.49 -1.80
CA SER A 239 3.02 -13.25 -0.67
C SER A 239 1.65 -12.82 -1.15
N VAL A 240 0.63 -13.07 -0.34
CA VAL A 240 -0.79 -12.81 -0.68
C VAL A 240 -1.54 -12.22 0.50
N CYS A 241 -2.65 -11.55 0.21
CA CYS A 241 -3.62 -11.09 1.18
C CYS A 241 -4.50 -12.24 1.70
N VAL A 242 -5.22 -11.99 2.79
CA VAL A 242 -6.12 -13.00 3.37
C VAL A 242 -7.16 -13.41 2.35
N ASP A 243 -7.32 -14.72 2.15
CA ASP A 243 -8.26 -15.32 1.19
C ASP A 243 -8.03 -14.92 -0.29
N GLU A 244 -6.94 -14.24 -0.61
CA GLU A 244 -6.54 -13.98 -2.00
C GLU A 244 -6.17 -15.31 -2.67
N ILE A 245 -6.69 -15.50 -3.88
CA ILE A 245 -6.44 -16.72 -4.65
C ILE A 245 -5.10 -16.62 -5.36
N PHE A 246 -4.24 -17.61 -5.12
CA PHE A 246 -3.00 -17.82 -5.87
C PHE A 246 -2.95 -19.26 -6.36
N THR A 247 -1.94 -19.58 -7.18
CA THR A 247 -1.73 -20.94 -7.68
C THR A 247 -0.41 -21.47 -7.20
N VAL A 248 -0.40 -22.75 -6.82
CA VAL A 248 0.81 -23.53 -6.61
C VAL A 248 0.86 -24.64 -7.65
N SER A 249 2.06 -24.90 -8.17
CA SER A 249 2.27 -25.88 -9.24
C SER A 249 3.55 -26.67 -9.05
N ILE A 250 3.58 -27.89 -9.58
CA ILE A 250 4.80 -28.67 -9.83
C ILE A 250 4.87 -29.03 -11.31
N PRO A 251 6.05 -29.35 -11.86
CA PRO A 251 6.15 -29.96 -13.18
C PRO A 251 5.31 -31.25 -13.23
N ALA A 252 4.41 -31.37 -14.21
CA ALA A 252 3.59 -32.57 -14.36
C ALA A 252 4.46 -33.79 -14.70
N THR A 253 4.26 -34.91 -14.00
CA THR A 253 4.90 -36.18 -14.39
C THR A 253 4.14 -36.78 -15.56
N LEU A 254 4.80 -36.90 -16.71
CA LEU A 254 4.21 -37.40 -17.95
C LEU A 254 4.17 -38.93 -17.99
N ALA A 255 3.27 -39.55 -17.21
CA ALA A 255 2.99 -40.99 -17.26
C ALA A 255 1.54 -41.33 -16.85
N ALA A 256 0.99 -42.44 -17.35
CA ALA A 256 -0.33 -42.91 -16.93
C ALA A 256 -0.29 -43.49 -15.50
N GLY A 257 -1.36 -43.32 -14.72
CA GLY A 257 -1.41 -43.82 -13.32
C GLY A 257 -0.69 -42.92 -12.31
N ILE A 258 -0.42 -41.66 -12.64
CA ILE A 258 0.07 -40.67 -11.68
C ILE A 258 -1.10 -40.04 -10.93
N THR A 259 -0.97 -39.92 -9.60
CA THR A 259 -1.91 -39.18 -8.76
C THR A 259 -1.16 -38.13 -7.94
N TYR A 260 -1.81 -36.98 -7.75
CA TYR A 260 -1.28 -35.85 -6.98
C TYR A 260 -2.04 -35.68 -5.67
N GLN A 261 -1.37 -35.20 -4.64
CA GLN A 261 -1.98 -34.75 -3.40
C GLN A 261 -1.16 -33.58 -2.82
N TRP A 262 -1.71 -32.38 -2.88
CA TRP A 262 -1.09 -31.24 -2.21
C TRP A 262 -1.27 -31.32 -0.70
N GLU A 263 -0.24 -30.91 0.04
CA GLU A 263 -0.30 -30.68 1.48
C GLU A 263 0.18 -29.27 1.83
N VAL A 264 -0.31 -28.74 2.95
CA VAL A 264 0.01 -27.41 3.49
C VAL A 264 0.62 -27.53 4.88
N SER A 265 1.54 -26.63 5.22
CA SER A 265 2.19 -26.56 6.53
C SER A 265 2.50 -25.13 6.94
N THR A 266 2.17 -24.74 8.17
CA THR A 266 2.50 -23.41 8.71
C THR A 266 3.87 -23.35 9.39
N ASP A 267 4.47 -24.50 9.72
CA ASP A 267 5.78 -24.61 10.38
C ASP A 267 6.87 -25.20 9.47
N GLY A 268 6.51 -25.65 8.27
CA GLY A 268 7.39 -26.33 7.32
C GLY A 268 7.77 -27.76 7.74
N ILE A 269 7.12 -28.32 8.77
CA ILE A 269 7.46 -29.61 9.38
C ILE A 269 6.23 -30.52 9.45
N SER A 270 5.08 -29.97 9.87
CA SER A 270 3.81 -30.66 10.08
C SER A 270 2.89 -30.38 8.90
N TRP A 271 2.59 -31.40 8.11
CA TRP A 271 1.86 -31.29 6.84
C TRP A 271 0.45 -31.85 6.95
N ALA A 272 -0.51 -31.17 6.29
CA ALA A 272 -1.90 -31.59 6.21
C ALA A 272 -2.36 -31.64 4.75
N GLY A 273 -2.92 -32.78 4.33
CA GLY A 273 -3.46 -32.94 2.98
C GLY A 273 -4.64 -32.00 2.70
N ILE A 274 -4.56 -31.33 1.55
CA ILE A 274 -5.61 -30.43 1.06
C ILE A 274 -6.65 -31.25 0.29
N ILE A 275 -7.90 -31.21 0.77
CA ILE A 275 -8.98 -32.02 0.18
C ILE A 275 -9.29 -31.53 -1.25
N GLY A 276 -9.24 -32.45 -2.22
CA GLY A 276 -9.57 -32.16 -3.63
C GLY A 276 -8.42 -31.57 -4.44
N ALA A 277 -7.26 -31.28 -3.82
CA ALA A 277 -6.08 -30.79 -4.51
C ALA A 277 -5.29 -31.95 -5.15
N THR A 278 -5.86 -32.54 -6.21
CA THR A 278 -5.38 -33.77 -6.86
C THR A 278 -4.85 -33.57 -8.28
N SER A 279 -4.39 -32.36 -8.61
CA SER A 279 -3.74 -32.01 -9.88
C SER A 279 -2.33 -31.47 -9.64
N SER A 280 -1.50 -31.44 -10.70
CA SER A 280 -0.17 -30.82 -10.68
C SER A 280 -0.20 -29.30 -10.47
N LEU A 281 -1.36 -28.68 -10.68
CA LEU A 281 -1.68 -27.28 -10.38
C LEU A 281 -2.83 -27.22 -9.38
N TYR A 282 -2.74 -26.34 -8.39
CA TYR A 282 -3.80 -26.12 -7.40
C TYR A 282 -4.01 -24.63 -7.13
N GLY A 283 -5.26 -24.17 -7.21
CA GLY A 283 -5.66 -22.84 -6.74
C GLY A 283 -5.83 -22.84 -5.22
N ALA A 284 -4.96 -22.12 -4.53
CA ALA A 284 -4.90 -22.04 -3.08
C ALA A 284 -5.36 -20.67 -2.57
N SER A 285 -5.74 -20.62 -1.30
CA SER A 285 -5.86 -19.40 -0.49
C SER A 285 -5.31 -19.69 0.91
N GLN A 286 -4.96 -18.64 1.64
CA GLN A 286 -4.43 -18.78 3.00
C GLN A 286 -4.84 -17.63 3.91
N THR A 287 -4.80 -17.89 5.21
CA THR A 287 -5.01 -16.88 6.28
C THR A 287 -3.76 -16.62 7.10
N GLU A 288 -2.73 -17.44 6.92
CA GLU A 288 -1.42 -17.33 7.56
C GLU A 288 -0.36 -17.82 6.58
N ALA A 289 0.86 -17.30 6.71
CA ALA A 289 1.96 -17.67 5.82
C ALA A 289 2.23 -19.17 5.89
N SER A 290 2.30 -19.81 4.72
CA SER A 290 2.26 -21.27 4.63
C SER A 290 3.26 -21.82 3.60
N TRP A 291 3.67 -23.06 3.83
CA TRP A 291 4.42 -23.88 2.91
C TRP A 291 3.49 -24.83 2.18
N TYR A 292 3.75 -25.06 0.90
CA TYR A 292 3.02 -25.98 0.04
C TYR A 292 3.98 -26.96 -0.63
N HIS A 293 3.59 -28.23 -0.69
CA HIS A 293 4.27 -29.24 -1.49
C HIS A 293 3.27 -30.26 -2.03
N CYS A 294 3.69 -31.05 -3.00
CA CYS A 294 2.83 -32.04 -3.63
C CYS A 294 3.46 -33.44 -3.52
N ILE A 295 2.65 -34.41 -3.10
CA ILE A 295 2.98 -35.83 -3.16
C ILE A 295 2.53 -36.36 -4.50
N VAL A 296 3.48 -36.89 -5.28
CA VAL A 296 3.23 -37.54 -6.56
C VAL A 296 3.37 -39.04 -6.37
N THR A 297 2.31 -39.79 -6.67
CA THR A 297 2.26 -41.24 -6.48
C THR A 297 2.03 -41.93 -7.82
N CYS A 298 2.82 -42.97 -8.10
CA CYS A 298 2.55 -43.90 -9.18
C CYS A 298 1.65 -45.02 -8.66
N THR A 299 0.43 -45.16 -9.18
CA THR A 299 -0.53 -46.18 -8.73
C THR A 299 -0.11 -47.59 -9.12
N GLU A 300 0.70 -47.73 -10.17
CA GLU A 300 1.15 -49.03 -10.67
C GLU A 300 2.29 -49.63 -9.85
N SER A 301 3.27 -48.80 -9.44
CA SER A 301 4.37 -49.22 -8.57
C SER A 301 4.01 -49.14 -7.08
N GLY A 302 3.07 -48.25 -6.71
CA GLY A 302 2.76 -47.88 -5.34
C GLY A 302 3.82 -46.98 -4.69
N GLU A 303 4.82 -46.53 -5.44
CA GLU A 303 5.87 -45.63 -4.96
C GLU A 303 5.48 -44.16 -5.13
N SER A 304 5.96 -43.31 -4.23
CA SER A 304 5.69 -41.87 -4.24
C SER A 304 6.94 -41.05 -3.95
N SER A 305 6.93 -39.81 -4.43
CA SER A 305 7.88 -38.76 -4.06
C SER A 305 7.15 -37.50 -3.64
N THR A 306 7.85 -36.63 -2.92
CA THR A 306 7.33 -35.36 -2.44
C THR A 306 8.16 -34.25 -3.05
N SER A 307 7.51 -33.22 -3.60
CA SER A 307 8.21 -32.08 -4.18
C SER A 307 9.01 -31.31 -3.13
N GLU A 308 10.00 -30.55 -3.57
CA GLU A 308 10.51 -29.45 -2.73
C GLU A 308 9.35 -28.47 -2.45
N ALA A 309 9.32 -27.93 -1.23
CA ALA A 309 8.24 -27.05 -0.79
C ALA A 309 8.46 -25.60 -1.25
N VAL A 310 7.36 -24.92 -1.55
CA VAL A 310 7.32 -23.47 -1.79
C VAL A 310 6.73 -22.76 -0.58
N TYR A 311 7.31 -21.62 -0.20
CA TYR A 311 6.78 -20.75 0.86
C TYR A 311 6.00 -19.59 0.24
N VAL A 312 4.83 -19.31 0.78
CA VAL A 312 4.00 -18.16 0.39
C VAL A 312 3.73 -17.31 1.63
N GLY A 313 4.22 -16.07 1.60
CA GLY A 313 4.05 -15.11 2.69
C GLY A 313 2.60 -14.63 2.84
N GLN A 314 2.28 -14.11 4.02
CA GLN A 314 1.01 -13.42 4.28
C GLN A 314 1.29 -11.92 4.41
N ASN A 315 0.68 -11.12 3.56
CA ASN A 315 0.77 -9.66 3.65
C ASN A 315 0.09 -9.17 4.94
N ALA A 316 0.58 -8.07 5.50
CA ALA A 316 -0.12 -7.42 6.60
C ALA A 316 -1.49 -6.92 6.11
N ALA A 317 -2.49 -6.95 6.98
CA ALA A 317 -3.82 -6.48 6.66
C ALA A 317 -3.82 -5.03 6.11
N THR A 318 -2.99 -4.16 6.66
CA THR A 318 -2.80 -2.76 6.21
C THR A 318 -2.12 -2.61 4.83
N ASP A 319 -1.66 -3.71 4.23
CA ASP A 319 -1.15 -3.74 2.85
C ASP A 319 -2.21 -4.31 1.88
N CYS A 320 -3.38 -4.71 2.38
CA CYS A 320 -4.39 -5.51 1.68
C CYS A 320 -5.71 -4.77 1.46
N TYR A 321 -5.66 -3.45 1.28
CA TYR A 321 -6.87 -2.69 0.97
C TYR A 321 -7.39 -3.02 -0.43
N CYS A 322 -8.71 -3.10 -0.55
CA CYS A 322 -9.35 -3.17 -1.87
C CYS A 322 -8.98 -1.94 -2.72
N GLU A 323 -8.69 -2.14 -4.00
CA GLU A 323 -8.55 -1.03 -4.96
C GLU A 323 -9.85 -0.92 -5.78
N PRO A 324 -10.62 0.17 -5.65
CA PRO A 324 -11.83 0.34 -6.45
C PRO A 324 -11.49 0.54 -7.92
N VAL A 325 -12.31 -0.05 -8.79
CA VAL A 325 -12.14 0.07 -10.24
C VAL A 325 -13.00 1.21 -10.79
N TYR A 326 -12.43 2.05 -11.65
CA TYR A 326 -13.15 3.06 -12.41
C TYR A 326 -13.12 2.73 -13.90
N LEU A 327 -14.28 2.62 -14.53
CA LEU A 327 -14.38 2.22 -15.94
C LEU A 327 -13.92 3.30 -16.91
N THR A 328 -14.20 4.57 -16.59
CA THR A 328 -13.84 5.75 -17.38
C THR A 328 -12.88 6.66 -16.62
N GLY A 329 -13.05 6.78 -15.30
CA GLY A 329 -12.14 7.53 -14.43
C GLY A 329 -12.29 9.04 -14.55
N THR A 330 -11.17 9.75 -14.73
CA THR A 330 -11.04 11.20 -14.55
C THR A 330 -11.18 12.03 -15.84
N SER A 331 -11.41 11.39 -16.99
CA SER A 331 -11.30 12.03 -18.31
C SER A 331 -12.21 13.23 -18.53
N ASP A 332 -13.37 13.26 -17.86
CA ASP A 332 -14.39 14.30 -18.00
C ASP A 332 -14.25 15.38 -16.90
N GLY A 333 -13.30 15.22 -15.98
CA GLY A 333 -13.04 16.14 -14.88
C GLY A 333 -13.62 15.70 -13.53
N ASP A 334 -14.18 14.49 -13.44
CA ASP A 334 -14.60 13.82 -12.21
C ASP A 334 -13.35 13.29 -11.48
N TYR A 335 -12.86 14.07 -10.51
CA TYR A 335 -11.68 13.73 -9.72
C TYR A 335 -11.65 14.54 -8.42
N CYS A 336 -10.86 14.14 -7.43
CA CYS A 336 -10.61 14.90 -6.22
C CYS A 336 -9.48 15.89 -6.50
N SER A 337 -9.73 17.19 -6.42
CA SER A 337 -8.70 18.21 -6.71
C SER A 337 -7.88 18.62 -5.49
N TYR A 338 -8.32 18.22 -4.29
CA TYR A 338 -7.63 18.56 -3.05
C TYR A 338 -8.08 17.66 -1.89
N VAL A 339 -7.14 17.21 -1.08
CA VAL A 339 -7.38 16.60 0.24
C VAL A 339 -6.58 17.31 1.32
N GLY A 340 -7.27 17.72 2.39
CA GLY A 340 -6.69 18.38 3.56
C GLY A 340 -7.10 17.69 4.86
N LEU A 341 -6.12 17.27 5.66
CA LEU A 341 -6.33 16.75 7.02
C LEU A 341 -5.04 16.91 7.85
N GLY A 342 -5.04 17.80 8.83
CA GLY A 342 -3.86 18.03 9.67
C GLY A 342 -2.66 18.48 8.84
N SER A 343 -1.61 17.65 8.77
CA SER A 343 -0.43 17.89 7.91
C SER A 343 -0.55 17.37 6.48
N ILE A 344 -1.62 16.65 6.15
CA ILE A 344 -1.97 16.34 4.76
C ILE A 344 -2.57 17.60 4.13
N ASP A 345 -1.92 18.10 3.09
CA ASP A 345 -2.27 19.31 2.32
C ASP A 345 -1.89 19.03 0.86
N ASN A 346 -2.77 18.34 0.14
CA ASN A 346 -2.44 17.76 -1.17
C ASN A 346 -3.39 18.26 -2.27
N PRO A 347 -2.97 19.27 -3.06
CA PRO A 347 -3.66 19.63 -4.30
C PRO A 347 -3.30 18.66 -5.42
N THR A 348 -4.29 18.17 -6.14
CA THR A 348 -4.13 17.10 -7.13
C THR A 348 -4.87 17.40 -8.43
N ASP A 349 -4.40 16.76 -9.50
CA ASP A 349 -5.06 16.68 -10.80
C ASP A 349 -5.60 15.26 -10.97
N GLY A 350 -6.53 15.05 -11.90
CA GLY A 350 -7.11 13.72 -12.14
C GLY A 350 -6.04 12.68 -12.48
N ALA A 351 -6.03 11.58 -11.74
CA ALA A 351 -5.11 10.46 -11.92
C ALA A 351 -5.31 9.77 -13.27
N ASP A 352 -4.23 9.19 -13.81
CA ASP A 352 -4.29 8.25 -14.94
C ASP A 352 -4.87 6.90 -14.49
N ALA A 353 -5.31 6.06 -15.43
CA ALA A 353 -5.74 4.68 -15.15
C ALA A 353 -4.65 3.94 -14.33
N PRO A 354 -4.99 3.29 -13.20
CA PRO A 354 -6.32 2.81 -12.80
C PRO A 354 -7.21 3.81 -12.03
N PHE A 355 -6.87 5.10 -12.02
CA PHE A 355 -7.63 6.16 -11.33
C PHE A 355 -7.63 5.97 -9.80
N TYR A 356 -6.52 5.42 -9.31
CA TYR A 356 -6.21 5.20 -7.91
C TYR A 356 -4.78 5.67 -7.65
N THR A 357 -4.59 6.48 -6.62
CA THR A 357 -3.25 6.93 -6.19
C THR A 357 -3.09 6.75 -4.68
N TYR A 358 -2.04 6.03 -4.28
CA TYR A 358 -1.63 5.95 -2.88
C TYR A 358 -0.44 6.87 -2.61
N TYR A 359 -0.69 7.95 -1.89
CA TYR A 359 0.31 8.91 -1.42
C TYR A 359 0.99 8.44 -0.13
N SER A 360 1.78 7.38 -0.24
CA SER A 360 2.45 6.73 0.91
C SER A 360 3.41 7.65 1.71
N ASP A 361 3.98 8.67 1.06
CA ASP A 361 4.89 9.63 1.70
C ASP A 361 4.17 10.77 2.44
N MET A 362 2.84 10.87 2.33
CA MET A 362 2.03 11.88 3.00
C MET A 362 1.28 11.28 4.18
N SER A 363 1.39 11.95 5.33
CA SER A 363 0.70 11.51 6.54
C SER A 363 0.38 12.63 7.52
N THR A 364 -0.55 12.35 8.43
CA THR A 364 -0.82 13.18 9.61
C THR A 364 -1.00 12.33 10.86
N ASP A 365 -0.69 12.91 12.01
CA ASP A 365 -0.95 12.31 13.33
C ASP A 365 -2.38 12.61 13.78
N LEU A 366 -3.11 11.60 14.24
CA LEU A 366 -4.46 11.70 14.77
C LEU A 366 -4.53 11.06 16.15
N ILE A 367 -5.10 11.76 17.13
CA ILE A 367 -5.14 11.32 18.53
C ILE A 367 -6.50 10.72 18.84
N THR A 368 -6.53 9.52 19.43
CA THR A 368 -7.77 8.85 19.84
C THR A 368 -8.61 9.72 20.78
N GLY A 369 -9.91 9.82 20.53
CA GLY A 369 -10.87 10.61 21.30
C GLY A 369 -10.94 12.10 20.94
N PHE A 370 -10.09 12.58 20.01
CA PHE A 370 -10.15 13.96 19.52
C PHE A 370 -10.95 14.07 18.22
N GLU A 371 -11.57 15.24 18.04
CA GLU A 371 -12.32 15.60 16.84
C GLU A 371 -11.40 16.28 15.82
N TYR A 372 -11.56 15.91 14.55
CA TYR A 372 -10.84 16.43 13.40
C TYR A 372 -11.82 16.73 12.27
N THR A 373 -11.39 17.57 11.33
CA THR A 373 -12.15 17.87 10.11
C THR A 373 -11.29 17.56 8.90
N LEU A 374 -11.76 16.67 8.03
CA LEU A 374 -11.21 16.43 6.71
C LEU A 374 -11.87 17.38 5.70
N GLU A 375 -11.07 17.99 4.83
CA GLU A 375 -11.53 18.73 3.65
C GLU A 375 -11.20 17.93 2.38
N ALA A 376 -12.17 17.81 1.48
CA ALA A 376 -11.96 17.27 0.14
C ALA A 376 -12.65 18.18 -0.89
N THR A 377 -12.04 18.40 -2.05
CA THR A 377 -12.57 19.30 -3.10
C THR A 377 -12.77 18.55 -4.41
N THR A 378 -13.87 18.79 -5.09
CA THR A 378 -14.16 18.20 -6.41
C THR A 378 -13.35 18.82 -7.55
N GLY A 379 -13.24 18.11 -8.67
CA GLY A 379 -12.50 18.51 -9.86
C GLY A 379 -13.23 19.46 -10.80
N LEU A 380 -12.98 19.29 -12.10
CA LEU A 380 -13.45 20.16 -13.19
C LEU A 380 -14.90 19.90 -13.61
N TYR A 381 -15.45 18.70 -13.36
CA TYR A 381 -16.80 18.37 -13.79
C TYR A 381 -17.84 19.18 -13.00
N ASP A 382 -18.87 19.69 -13.66
CA ASP A 382 -19.64 20.85 -13.17
C ASP A 382 -20.87 20.50 -12.31
N ALA A 383 -21.26 19.22 -12.21
CA ALA A 383 -22.41 18.78 -11.43
C ALA A 383 -22.33 17.30 -11.03
N LEU A 384 -23.13 16.89 -10.04
CA LEU A 384 -23.30 15.48 -9.63
C LEU A 384 -22.04 14.79 -9.10
N ASN A 385 -20.96 15.53 -8.82
CA ASN A 385 -19.79 14.97 -8.14
C ASN A 385 -20.17 14.52 -6.73
N GLY A 386 -19.49 13.49 -6.24
CA GLY A 386 -19.65 12.95 -4.90
C GLY A 386 -18.31 12.75 -4.22
N LEU A 387 -18.18 13.17 -2.97
CA LEU A 387 -16.98 12.95 -2.17
C LEU A 387 -17.31 12.13 -0.94
N ALA A 388 -16.51 11.13 -0.63
CA ALA A 388 -16.65 10.28 0.56
C ALA A 388 -15.29 9.90 1.14
N ALA A 389 -15.21 9.71 2.45
CA ALA A 389 -13.96 9.39 3.12
C ALA A 389 -14.10 8.33 4.23
N TRP A 390 -13.06 7.53 4.42
CA TRP A 390 -12.95 6.47 5.43
C TRP A 390 -11.56 6.42 6.06
N ILE A 391 -11.47 6.01 7.32
CA ILE A 391 -10.21 5.62 7.96
C ILE A 391 -10.36 4.22 8.54
N ASP A 392 -9.43 3.32 8.21
CA ASP A 392 -9.33 1.98 8.81
C ASP A 392 -8.78 2.12 10.24
N PHE A 393 -9.66 2.27 11.23
CA PHE A 393 -9.25 2.53 12.61
C PHE A 393 -8.79 1.25 13.32
N ASN A 394 -9.18 0.07 12.82
CA ASN A 394 -8.89 -1.21 13.46
C ASN A 394 -7.74 -1.99 12.78
N LYS A 395 -7.18 -1.45 11.70
CA LYS A 395 -6.04 -1.97 10.92
C LYS A 395 -6.26 -3.34 10.31
N ASN A 396 -7.50 -3.69 10.00
CA ASN A 396 -7.82 -4.98 9.43
C ASN A 396 -7.80 -5.00 7.89
N GLY A 397 -7.42 -3.91 7.24
CA GLY A 397 -7.34 -3.83 5.77
C GLY A 397 -8.70 -3.57 5.11
N SER A 398 -9.75 -3.30 5.89
CA SER A 398 -11.10 -2.99 5.45
C SER A 398 -11.44 -1.54 5.76
N PHE A 399 -12.43 -1.01 5.05
CA PHE A 399 -13.08 0.27 5.34
C PHE A 399 -14.59 0.10 5.57
N GLU A 400 -15.07 -1.14 5.56
CA GLU A 400 -16.50 -1.48 5.64
C GLU A 400 -16.96 -1.64 7.09
N ASP A 401 -16.08 -1.47 8.08
CA ASP A 401 -16.45 -1.63 9.49
C ASP A 401 -17.22 -0.42 10.04
N GLU A 402 -18.03 -0.69 11.06
CA GLU A 402 -18.80 0.34 11.74
C GLU A 402 -17.86 1.37 12.39
N GLY A 403 -18.06 2.65 12.06
CA GLY A 403 -17.28 3.76 12.60
C GLY A 403 -16.10 4.23 11.73
N GLU A 404 -15.80 3.53 10.63
CA GLU A 404 -14.70 3.90 9.72
C GLU A 404 -15.12 4.90 8.65
N PHE A 405 -16.41 4.92 8.29
CA PHE A 405 -16.97 5.90 7.37
C PHE A 405 -17.08 7.29 8.02
N LEU A 406 -16.29 8.25 7.53
CA LEU A 406 -16.24 9.62 8.07
C LEU A 406 -17.42 10.47 7.57
N GLY A 407 -17.93 10.17 6.37
CA GLY A 407 -19.06 10.84 5.78
C GLY A 407 -18.98 10.95 4.26
N SER A 408 -20.03 11.52 3.67
CA SER A 408 -20.11 11.81 2.24
C SER A 408 -20.84 13.13 1.96
N SER A 409 -20.63 13.65 0.75
CA SER A 409 -21.38 14.76 0.19
C SER A 409 -21.66 14.47 -1.29
N THR A 410 -22.89 14.69 -1.75
CA THR A 410 -23.33 14.35 -3.11
C THR A 410 -23.85 15.58 -3.85
N GLY A 411 -23.92 15.50 -5.18
CA GLY A 411 -24.52 16.57 -5.99
C GLY A 411 -23.65 17.83 -6.08
N LEU A 412 -22.34 17.70 -5.85
CA LEU A 412 -21.41 18.82 -5.83
C LEU A 412 -21.10 19.32 -7.24
N GLY A 413 -20.88 20.63 -7.36
CA GLY A 413 -20.39 21.25 -8.59
C GLY A 413 -18.87 21.17 -8.69
N SER A 414 -18.30 21.80 -9.72
CA SER A 414 -16.85 21.89 -9.88
C SER A 414 -16.19 22.70 -8.76
N PHE A 415 -14.99 22.28 -8.31
CA PHE A 415 -14.18 22.94 -7.28
C PHE A 415 -14.96 23.28 -5.99
N THR A 416 -15.83 22.37 -5.57
CA THR A 416 -16.63 22.54 -4.35
C THR A 416 -16.02 21.71 -3.23
N SER A 417 -15.66 22.36 -2.13
CA SER A 417 -15.17 21.69 -0.92
C SER A 417 -16.31 21.06 -0.12
N ALA A 418 -16.11 19.82 0.30
CA ALA A 418 -16.86 19.13 1.33
C ALA A 418 -16.01 19.01 2.61
N TYR A 419 -16.68 19.04 3.76
CA TYR A 419 -16.04 18.93 5.07
C TYR A 419 -16.65 17.78 5.87
N PHE A 420 -15.80 16.87 6.35
CA PHE A 420 -16.22 15.72 7.15
C PHE A 420 -15.63 15.87 8.55
N VAL A 421 -16.50 16.12 9.53
CA VAL A 421 -16.12 16.21 10.95
C VAL A 421 -16.25 14.82 11.55
N PHE A 422 -15.19 14.33 12.19
CA PHE A 422 -15.16 12.99 12.78
C PHE A 422 -14.36 13.00 14.09
N THR A 423 -14.64 12.03 14.96
CA THR A 423 -13.85 11.76 16.17
C THR A 423 -13.11 10.46 16.00
N VAL A 424 -11.80 10.44 16.26
CA VAL A 424 -11.02 9.19 16.26
C VAL A 424 -11.53 8.29 17.39
N PRO A 425 -11.95 7.05 17.14
CA PRO A 425 -12.41 6.14 18.20
C PRO A 425 -11.37 5.97 19.30
N VAL A 426 -11.82 5.89 20.56
CA VAL A 426 -10.93 5.74 21.73
C VAL A 426 -10.21 4.40 21.77
N ASP A 427 -10.73 3.42 21.05
CA ASP A 427 -10.25 2.05 20.88
C ASP A 427 -9.58 1.81 19.53
N ALA A 428 -9.35 2.86 18.72
CA ALA A 428 -8.60 2.74 17.47
C ALA A 428 -7.18 2.21 17.73
N GLU A 429 -6.71 1.33 16.85
CA GLU A 429 -5.40 0.68 16.99
C GLU A 429 -4.26 1.68 16.70
N ILE A 430 -3.29 1.76 17.61
CA ILE A 430 -2.18 2.74 17.53
C ILE A 430 -1.20 2.40 16.39
N GLY A 431 -0.68 3.44 15.74
CA GLY A 431 0.34 3.42 14.68
C GLY A 431 -0.25 3.79 13.30
N THR A 432 0.52 3.61 12.24
CA THR A 432 0.08 3.90 10.87
C THR A 432 -1.06 2.99 10.40
N THR A 433 -2.06 3.59 9.75
CA THR A 433 -3.18 2.98 9.02
C THR A 433 -3.56 3.85 7.82
N ARG A 434 -4.63 3.53 7.10
CA ARG A 434 -5.03 4.19 5.86
C ARG A 434 -6.23 5.12 6.01
N LEU A 435 -6.11 6.30 5.39
CA LEU A 435 -7.22 7.18 5.01
C LEU A 435 -7.50 6.96 3.53
N ARG A 436 -8.78 6.81 3.18
CA ARG A 436 -9.29 6.77 1.81
C ARG A 436 -10.21 7.94 1.55
N VAL A 437 -10.02 8.62 0.42
CA VAL A 437 -10.94 9.63 -0.11
C VAL A 437 -11.33 9.23 -1.53
N ARG A 438 -12.62 9.16 -1.80
CA ARG A 438 -13.16 8.83 -3.13
C ARG A 438 -13.93 10.01 -3.69
N GLU A 439 -13.66 10.30 -4.97
CA GLU A 439 -14.58 11.03 -5.83
C GLU A 439 -15.35 10.02 -6.70
N ILE A 440 -16.67 10.19 -6.79
CA ILE A 440 -17.56 9.33 -7.58
C ILE A 440 -18.67 10.19 -8.21
N PHE A 441 -18.79 10.13 -9.53
CA PHE A 441 -19.92 10.74 -10.24
C PHE A 441 -21.27 10.08 -9.87
N ASN A 442 -22.28 10.90 -9.60
CA ASN A 442 -23.64 10.47 -9.26
C ASN A 442 -23.69 9.45 -8.10
N MET A 443 -22.84 9.69 -7.09
CA MET A 443 -22.67 8.87 -5.90
C MET A 443 -23.93 8.78 -5.02
N SER A 444 -24.12 7.65 -4.34
CA SER A 444 -25.08 7.52 -3.24
C SER A 444 -24.56 8.19 -1.95
N GLU A 445 -25.44 8.40 -0.96
CA GLU A 445 -25.01 8.93 0.36
C GLU A 445 -24.19 7.92 1.16
N SER A 446 -24.27 6.64 0.83
CA SER A 446 -23.48 5.57 1.44
C SER A 446 -22.85 4.73 0.34
N PRO A 447 -21.77 5.25 -0.28
CA PRO A 447 -21.01 4.50 -1.27
C PRO A 447 -20.21 3.39 -0.57
N SER A 448 -19.89 2.30 -1.28
CA SER A 448 -18.90 1.34 -0.78
C SER A 448 -17.48 1.89 -1.04
N PRO A 449 -16.52 1.72 -0.12
CA PRO A 449 -15.11 2.06 -0.32
C PRO A 449 -14.40 1.24 -1.41
N CYS A 450 -14.96 0.09 -1.79
CA CYS A 450 -14.33 -0.87 -2.71
C CYS A 450 -15.08 -1.04 -4.04
N ALA A 451 -16.34 -0.61 -4.12
CA ALA A 451 -17.17 -0.88 -5.29
C ALA A 451 -16.69 -0.15 -6.56
N GLU A 452 -16.91 -0.82 -7.69
CA GLU A 452 -16.72 -0.27 -9.03
C GLU A 452 -17.56 1.02 -9.22
N ALA A 453 -16.97 2.00 -9.90
CA ALA A 453 -17.63 3.22 -10.33
C ALA A 453 -17.35 3.49 -11.82
N SER A 454 -18.15 4.36 -12.44
CA SER A 454 -17.92 4.73 -13.85
C SER A 454 -16.91 5.87 -13.98
N PHE A 455 -17.15 6.99 -13.29
CA PHE A 455 -16.31 8.18 -13.32
C PHE A 455 -15.89 8.57 -11.90
N GLY A 456 -14.70 9.15 -11.80
CA GLY A 456 -14.08 9.57 -10.56
C GLY A 456 -12.70 8.96 -10.33
N GLU A 457 -12.21 9.10 -9.10
CA GLU A 457 -10.94 8.52 -8.68
C GLU A 457 -10.91 8.23 -7.18
N THR A 458 -9.87 7.54 -6.74
CA THR A 458 -9.60 7.29 -5.33
C THR A 458 -8.19 7.71 -4.95
N GLU A 459 -8.09 8.44 -3.85
CA GLU A 459 -6.83 8.83 -3.24
C GLU A 459 -6.71 8.26 -1.83
N ASP A 460 -5.58 7.61 -1.59
CA ASP A 460 -5.26 6.96 -0.33
C ASP A 460 -4.05 7.65 0.32
N TYR A 461 -4.08 7.82 1.64
CA TYR A 461 -3.06 8.50 2.43
C TYR A 461 -2.78 7.76 3.73
N ASN A 462 -1.56 7.88 4.26
CA ASN A 462 -1.28 7.34 5.59
C ASN A 462 -1.84 8.26 6.68
N VAL A 463 -2.38 7.70 7.76
CA VAL A 463 -2.64 8.42 9.01
C VAL A 463 -2.01 7.64 10.15
N ASN A 464 -1.42 8.33 11.10
CA ASN A 464 -0.77 7.72 12.25
C ASN A 464 -1.65 7.91 13.49
N ILE A 465 -2.26 6.82 13.95
CA ILE A 465 -3.14 6.84 15.11
C ILE A 465 -2.29 6.85 16.38
N MET A 466 -2.50 7.84 17.22
CA MET A 466 -1.76 8.06 18.46
C MET A 466 -2.71 7.86 19.64
N GLY A 467 -2.29 7.07 20.63
CA GLY A 467 -3.09 6.83 21.82
C GLY A 467 -3.26 8.12 22.64
N GLY A 468 -4.48 8.40 23.09
CA GLY A 468 -4.80 9.55 23.95
C GLY A 468 -4.17 9.49 25.34
N GLY A 469 -3.53 8.36 25.70
CA GLY A 469 -2.74 8.20 26.93
C GLY A 469 -1.30 8.69 26.82
N ASP A 470 -0.77 8.91 25.61
CA ASP A 470 0.57 9.44 25.38
C ASP A 470 0.49 10.93 25.07
N CYS A 471 0.79 11.74 26.09
CA CYS A 471 0.71 13.19 26.05
C CYS A 471 1.76 13.81 25.11
N PHE A 472 1.32 14.27 23.92
CA PHE A 472 2.12 15.10 23.01
C PHE A 472 1.36 16.36 22.55
N PRO A 473 1.12 17.33 23.45
CA PRO A 473 0.42 18.55 23.08
C PRO A 473 1.28 19.43 22.17
N ALA A 474 0.63 20.03 21.16
CA ALA A 474 1.27 20.99 20.26
C ALA A 474 1.85 22.21 21.03
N ALA A 475 2.71 22.99 20.36
CA ALA A 475 3.29 24.19 20.96
C ALA A 475 2.21 25.27 21.22
N PRO A 476 2.24 25.97 22.38
CA PRO A 476 1.37 27.12 22.62
C PRO A 476 1.62 28.27 21.62
N THR A 477 0.55 28.95 21.19
CA THR A 477 0.60 30.07 20.23
C THR A 477 0.21 31.41 20.87
N ASP A 478 0.33 32.50 20.11
CA ASP A 478 -0.10 33.85 20.48
C ASP A 478 0.46 34.37 21.80
N ILE A 479 1.74 34.07 22.07
CA ILE A 479 2.42 34.56 23.27
C ILE A 479 2.61 36.09 23.21
N TYR A 480 2.19 36.80 24.26
CA TYR A 480 2.48 38.23 24.42
C TYR A 480 2.59 38.63 25.90
N ALA A 481 3.10 39.84 26.17
CA ALA A 481 3.16 40.41 27.51
C ALA A 481 2.39 41.75 27.60
N ASP A 482 1.70 41.97 28.71
CA ASP A 482 1.10 43.24 29.08
C ASP A 482 1.32 43.55 30.57
N GLY A 483 0.74 44.66 31.07
CA GLY A 483 0.87 45.07 32.47
C GLY A 483 2.33 45.24 32.93
N ILE A 484 3.22 45.60 32.01
CA ILE A 484 4.66 45.68 32.24
C ILE A 484 4.94 46.89 33.14
N THR A 485 5.65 46.67 34.23
CA THR A 485 6.17 47.70 35.14
C THR A 485 7.70 47.61 35.22
N ALA A 486 8.32 48.33 36.15
CA ALA A 486 9.74 48.20 36.41
C ALA A 486 10.13 46.81 36.97
N THR A 487 9.20 46.09 37.60
CA THR A 487 9.50 44.81 38.29
C THR A 487 8.50 43.68 38.05
N THR A 488 7.43 43.91 37.27
CA THR A 488 6.39 42.91 36.96
C THR A 488 6.02 42.92 35.48
N ALA A 489 5.50 41.80 34.99
CA ALA A 489 4.82 41.70 33.69
C ALA A 489 3.84 40.52 33.73
N THR A 490 2.75 40.60 32.99
CA THR A 490 1.81 39.48 32.79
C THR A 490 2.02 38.91 31.40
N ILE A 491 2.30 37.60 31.33
CA ILE A 491 2.49 36.86 30.09
C ILE A 491 1.19 36.13 29.77
N HIS A 492 0.71 36.21 28.53
CA HIS A 492 -0.49 35.55 28.02
C HIS A 492 -0.14 34.62 26.86
N TRP A 493 -0.94 33.58 26.66
CA TRP A 493 -0.81 32.62 25.55
C TRP A 493 -2.13 31.92 25.23
N THR A 494 -2.26 31.39 24.02
CA THR A 494 -3.34 30.47 23.65
C THR A 494 -2.94 29.04 24.04
N ILE A 495 -3.80 28.34 24.79
CA ILE A 495 -3.58 26.94 25.19
C ILE A 495 -3.67 26.04 23.96
N ALA A 496 -2.64 25.22 23.72
CA ALA A 496 -2.62 24.28 22.61
C ALA A 496 -3.57 23.08 22.84
N PRO A 497 -4.18 22.52 21.79
CA PRO A 497 -5.02 21.32 21.89
C PRO A 497 -4.30 20.18 22.63
N GLY A 498 -5.03 19.46 23.47
CA GLY A 498 -4.49 18.35 24.28
C GLY A 498 -3.58 18.77 25.44
N THR A 499 -3.43 20.07 25.73
CA THR A 499 -2.65 20.58 26.87
C THR A 499 -3.52 20.72 28.10
N SER A 500 -3.07 20.20 29.25
CA SER A 500 -3.72 20.47 30.55
C SER A 500 -2.92 21.40 31.47
N ALA A 501 -1.63 21.65 31.16
CA ALA A 501 -0.86 22.74 31.76
C ALA A 501 0.34 23.14 30.91
N SER A 502 0.75 24.39 31.02
CA SER A 502 1.92 24.91 30.31
C SER A 502 3.05 25.23 31.28
N ARG A 503 4.27 24.94 30.85
CA ARG A 503 5.49 25.35 31.56
C ARG A 503 6.02 26.66 31.00
N LEU A 504 5.99 27.71 31.81
CA LEU A 504 6.54 29.02 31.49
C LEU A 504 8.00 29.14 31.97
N VAL A 505 8.86 29.62 31.08
CA VAL A 505 10.23 30.03 31.39
C VAL A 505 10.41 31.50 30.99
N VAL A 506 10.93 32.32 31.90
CA VAL A 506 11.31 33.71 31.65
C VAL A 506 12.79 33.89 31.87
N TRP A 507 13.49 34.40 30.87
CA TRP A 507 14.94 34.48 30.80
C TRP A 507 15.40 35.93 30.67
N GLU A 508 16.35 36.37 31.51
CA GLU A 508 16.98 37.68 31.37
C GLU A 508 18.08 37.62 30.30
N LEU A 509 17.96 38.39 29.22
CA LEU A 509 18.87 38.26 28.06
C LEU A 509 20.30 38.73 28.36
N SER A 510 20.44 39.76 29.18
CA SER A 510 21.73 40.36 29.53
C SER A 510 22.61 39.42 30.35
N THR A 511 22.00 38.62 31.24
CA THR A 511 22.72 37.74 32.18
C THR A 511 22.64 36.27 31.79
N GLY A 512 21.70 35.89 30.91
CA GLY A 512 21.43 34.50 30.59
C GLY A 512 20.91 33.70 31.78
N LYS A 513 20.21 34.34 32.73
CA LYS A 513 19.66 33.69 33.93
C LYS A 513 18.15 33.55 33.90
N VAL A 514 17.67 32.36 34.26
CA VAL A 514 16.22 32.08 34.38
C VAL A 514 15.70 32.81 35.60
N VAL A 515 14.75 33.71 35.38
CA VAL A 515 14.12 34.54 36.41
C VAL A 515 12.80 33.93 36.87
N LYS A 516 12.08 33.25 35.97
CA LYS A 516 10.91 32.44 36.32
C LYS A 516 10.93 31.08 35.64
N TYR A 517 10.51 30.07 36.40
CA TYR A 517 10.23 28.71 35.93
C TYR A 517 9.02 28.17 36.70
N ILE A 518 7.91 27.89 36.01
CA ILE A 518 6.68 27.40 36.65
C ILE A 518 5.87 26.52 35.67
N ILE A 519 5.13 25.56 36.22
CA ILE A 519 4.06 24.84 35.51
C ILE A 519 2.74 25.43 36.01
N TYR A 520 1.88 25.85 35.08
CA TYR A 520 0.65 26.57 35.41
C TYR A 520 -0.50 26.07 34.53
N ASP A 521 -1.66 25.91 35.17
CA ASP A 521 -2.93 25.62 34.51
C ASP A 521 -3.70 26.94 34.36
N GLY A 522 -3.64 27.49 33.16
CA GLY A 522 -4.20 28.78 32.80
C GLY A 522 -3.64 29.28 31.46
N ASP A 523 -4.16 30.41 31.00
CA ASP A 523 -3.80 31.10 29.75
C ASP A 523 -2.93 32.35 29.99
N SER A 524 -2.69 32.71 31.26
CA SER A 524 -1.90 33.87 31.64
C SER A 524 -1.22 33.74 33.01
N PHE A 525 -0.06 34.38 33.18
CA PHE A 525 0.69 34.39 34.44
C PHE A 525 1.44 35.71 34.67
N THR A 526 1.26 36.31 35.85
CA THR A 526 1.98 37.52 36.28
C THR A 526 3.28 37.16 37.02
N VAL A 527 4.42 37.63 36.52
CA VAL A 527 5.73 37.48 37.17
C VAL A 527 5.86 38.50 38.32
N PRO A 528 5.89 38.07 39.59
CA PRO A 528 5.75 38.99 40.72
C PRO A 528 7.10 39.51 41.23
N GLY A 529 7.46 40.74 40.87
CA GLY A 529 8.54 41.50 41.53
C GLY A 529 9.97 41.00 41.27
N GLU A 530 10.13 39.94 40.48
CA GLU A 530 11.41 39.29 40.19
C GLU A 530 12.15 39.95 39.01
N LEU A 531 11.51 40.88 38.29
CA LEU A 531 12.10 41.53 37.13
C LEU A 531 12.93 42.76 37.54
N SER A 532 13.99 43.00 36.79
CA SER A 532 14.84 44.17 36.91
C SER A 532 14.35 45.28 35.98
N PRO A 533 14.46 46.55 36.37
CA PRO A 533 14.02 47.69 35.55
C PRO A 533 14.88 47.89 34.29
N SER A 534 14.28 48.44 33.22
CA SER A 534 14.94 48.66 31.92
C SER A 534 15.69 47.43 31.38
N THR A 535 15.17 46.24 31.64
CA THR A 535 15.84 44.98 31.32
C THR A 535 14.99 44.17 30.34
N THR A 536 15.63 43.60 29.33
CA THR A 536 14.97 42.78 28.31
C THR A 536 14.92 41.31 28.73
N TYR A 537 13.73 40.74 28.61
CA TYR A 537 13.42 39.36 28.95
C TYR A 537 12.90 38.60 27.73
N GLY A 538 13.17 37.29 27.69
CA GLY A 538 12.60 36.33 26.76
C GLY A 538 11.67 35.39 27.52
N ALA A 539 10.43 35.27 27.10
CA ALA A 539 9.47 34.29 27.59
C ALA A 539 9.29 33.18 26.56
N ARG A 540 9.19 31.94 27.03
CA ARG A 540 8.87 30.76 26.21
C ARG A 540 8.02 29.80 27.01
N LEU A 541 7.05 29.17 26.37
CA LEU A 541 6.26 28.11 26.96
C LEU A 541 6.63 26.75 26.39
N LYS A 542 6.38 25.71 27.19
CA LYS A 542 6.35 24.32 26.75
C LYS A 542 5.00 23.73 27.15
N SER A 543 4.25 23.17 26.22
CA SER A 543 3.01 22.48 26.53
C SER A 543 3.29 21.20 27.33
N GLY A 544 2.26 20.69 28.01
CA GLY A 544 2.31 19.38 28.66
C GLY A 544 0.96 18.96 29.23
N CYS A 545 0.91 17.72 29.66
CA CYS A 545 -0.25 17.15 30.33
C CYS A 545 0.13 16.76 31.75
N LEU A 546 -0.75 17.08 32.67
CA LEU A 546 -0.74 16.65 34.06
C LEU A 546 -1.62 15.41 34.17
N ASP A 547 -1.00 14.27 34.45
CA ASP A 547 -1.68 13.10 34.99
C ASP A 547 -1.32 12.99 36.48
N GLY A 548 -2.22 13.47 37.34
CA GLY A 548 -1.94 13.64 38.77
C GLY A 548 -0.78 14.64 39.03
N GLU A 549 0.33 14.15 39.59
CA GLU A 549 1.55 14.95 39.84
C GLU A 549 2.63 14.81 38.75
N ILE A 550 2.41 13.94 37.75
CA ILE A 550 3.38 13.70 36.68
C ILE A 550 3.08 14.65 35.53
N TRP A 551 4.06 15.48 35.18
CA TRP A 551 3.98 16.38 34.04
C TRP A 551 4.79 15.82 32.86
N THR A 552 4.10 15.46 31.78
CA THR A 552 4.70 14.95 30.55
C THR A 552 4.86 16.10 29.54
N PRO A 553 6.09 16.39 29.07
CA PRO A 553 6.37 17.58 28.26
C PRO A 553 6.07 17.38 26.76
N GLY A 554 5.35 18.33 26.14
CA GLY A 554 5.10 18.42 24.69
C GLY A 554 6.09 19.31 23.94
N ASP A 555 5.63 20.16 23.03
CA ASP A 555 6.47 21.07 22.25
C ASP A 555 6.64 22.47 22.85
N TYR A 556 7.66 23.19 22.38
CA TYR A 556 7.95 24.55 22.82
C TYR A 556 7.34 25.59 21.88
N SER A 557 6.82 26.69 22.44
CA SER A 557 6.46 27.90 21.68
C SER A 557 7.68 28.56 21.04
N GLU A 558 7.45 29.51 20.14
CA GLU A 558 8.46 30.50 19.77
C GLU A 558 8.82 31.40 20.98
N TRP A 559 9.97 32.06 20.91
CA TRP A 559 10.37 33.04 21.93
C TRP A 559 9.63 34.36 21.75
N TYR A 560 9.10 34.90 22.84
CA TYR A 560 8.59 36.26 22.91
C TYR A 560 9.52 37.14 23.73
N TYR A 561 9.79 38.36 23.27
CA TYR A 561 10.69 39.28 23.95
C TYR A 561 9.97 40.55 24.40
N PHE A 562 10.22 40.97 25.65
CA PHE A 562 9.67 42.20 26.22
C PHE A 562 10.72 42.92 27.08
N THR A 563 10.54 44.21 27.33
CA THR A 563 11.45 45.03 28.14
C THR A 563 10.69 45.73 29.24
N THR A 564 11.16 45.64 30.47
CA THR A 564 10.55 46.32 31.63
C THR A 564 10.74 47.83 31.58
N ASP A 565 9.84 48.55 32.24
CA ASP A 565 9.92 50.00 32.33
C ASP A 565 11.16 50.45 33.14
N PRO A 566 11.69 51.67 32.90
CA PRO A 566 12.70 52.25 33.77
C PRO A 566 12.16 52.53 35.16
N LEU A 567 13.04 52.45 36.17
CA LEU A 567 12.76 52.96 37.51
C LEU A 567 12.42 54.45 37.42
N ARG A 568 11.18 54.79 37.75
CA ARG A 568 10.74 56.18 37.91
C ARG A 568 10.80 56.54 39.39
N GLU A 569 11.32 57.72 39.69
CA GLU A 569 11.40 58.24 41.06
C GLU A 569 9.98 58.40 41.63
N GLY A 570 9.62 57.59 42.65
CA GLY A 570 8.30 57.64 43.29
C GLY A 570 7.63 56.30 43.64
N GLU A 571 8.15 55.15 43.20
CA GLU A 571 7.56 53.82 43.47
C GLU A 571 8.40 52.95 44.41
N PHE A 572 8.88 53.49 45.54
CA PHE A 572 9.46 52.65 46.59
C PHE A 572 8.41 52.28 47.64
N LEU A 573 8.22 50.97 47.87
CA LEU A 573 7.43 50.45 48.99
C LEU A 573 8.10 50.72 50.35
N GLN A 574 9.41 51.04 50.39
CA GLN A 574 10.17 51.37 51.61
C GLN A 574 10.72 52.80 51.58
N SER A 575 10.55 53.57 52.65
CA SER A 575 11.04 54.96 52.72
C SER A 575 11.47 55.39 54.11
N VAL A 576 12.44 56.31 54.17
CA VAL A 576 12.88 57.01 55.38
C VAL A 576 12.57 58.48 55.22
N SER A 577 11.71 59.03 56.07
CA SER A 577 11.42 60.47 56.12
C SER A 577 11.80 61.05 57.46
N VAL A 578 12.26 62.30 57.47
CA VAL A 578 12.68 63.00 58.68
C VAL A 578 11.92 64.31 58.81
N PHE A 579 11.18 64.50 59.91
CA PHE A 579 10.35 65.68 60.12
C PHE A 579 10.21 66.09 61.61
N PRO A 580 10.09 67.39 61.90
CA PRO A 580 10.23 68.51 60.96
C PRO A 580 11.67 68.68 60.48
N ASN A 581 11.83 69.21 59.27
CA ASN A 581 13.12 69.59 58.70
C ASN A 581 12.91 70.90 57.90
N PRO A 582 13.41 72.07 58.36
CA PRO A 582 14.34 72.28 59.49
C PRO A 582 13.77 72.00 60.89
N ASN A 583 14.65 71.85 61.91
CA ASN A 583 14.29 71.63 63.31
C ASN A 583 15.25 72.33 64.31
N LYS A 584 14.96 72.24 65.62
CA LYS A 584 15.79 72.79 66.71
C LYS A 584 16.49 71.72 67.54
N GLY A 585 16.91 70.63 66.89
CA GLY A 585 17.48 69.44 67.56
C GLY A 585 16.46 68.38 67.97
N ASN A 586 15.16 68.65 67.79
CA ASN A 586 14.07 67.68 68.00
C ASN A 586 13.42 67.32 66.66
N PHE A 587 13.49 66.07 66.26
CA PHE A 587 12.91 65.58 65.01
C PHE A 587 12.55 64.10 65.10
N ARG A 588 11.78 63.63 64.13
CA ARG A 588 11.29 62.25 64.07
C ARG A 588 11.78 61.60 62.79
N ILE A 589 12.21 60.35 62.91
CA ILE A 589 12.59 59.51 61.77
C ILE A 589 11.46 58.51 61.59
N GLN A 590 10.78 58.56 60.45
CA GLN A 590 9.73 57.61 60.10
C GLN A 590 10.28 56.64 59.05
N LEU A 591 10.20 55.35 59.37
CA LEU A 591 10.53 54.23 58.51
C LEU A 591 9.22 53.61 58.04
N ASN A 592 8.94 53.64 56.75
CA ASN A 592 7.76 52.99 56.15
C ASN A 592 8.21 51.79 55.31
N GLY A 593 7.45 50.71 55.34
CA GLY A 593 7.62 49.54 54.46
C GLY A 593 8.71 48.55 54.85
N TYR A 594 9.43 48.78 55.94
CA TYR A 594 10.45 47.84 56.43
C TYR A 594 9.82 46.66 57.18
N GLU A 595 10.42 45.47 57.04
CA GLU A 595 10.07 44.29 57.85
C GLU A 595 10.38 44.51 59.34
N SER A 596 9.70 43.77 60.21
CA SER A 596 9.94 43.85 61.66
C SER A 596 11.37 43.42 62.00
N GLY A 597 12.10 44.25 62.73
CA GLY A 597 13.52 44.01 62.94
C GLY A 597 14.22 45.09 63.74
N LYS A 598 15.52 45.26 63.51
CA LYS A 598 16.32 46.32 64.13
C LYS A 598 17.06 47.10 63.06
N ALA A 599 17.04 48.42 63.17
CA ALA A 599 17.86 49.31 62.34
C ALA A 599 18.80 50.15 63.20
N GLN A 600 19.98 50.46 62.69
CA GLN A 600 20.91 51.40 63.31
C GLN A 600 20.69 52.80 62.74
N VAL A 601 20.51 53.79 63.61
CA VAL A 601 20.38 55.20 63.25
C VAL A 601 21.63 55.93 63.72
N MET A 602 22.32 56.57 62.79
CA MET A 602 23.50 57.39 63.05
C MET A 602 23.25 58.83 62.59
N ILE A 603 23.66 59.82 63.38
CA ILE A 603 23.59 61.24 63.00
C ILE A 603 25.00 61.80 63.02
N MET A 604 25.42 62.40 61.90
CA MET A 604 26.77 62.95 61.73
C MET A 604 26.72 64.42 61.37
N ASN A 605 27.67 65.22 61.85
CA ASN A 605 27.84 66.61 61.40
C ASN A 605 28.51 66.68 60.01
N ALA A 606 28.59 67.88 59.43
CA ALA A 606 29.17 68.09 58.09
C ALA A 606 30.67 67.68 57.95
N VAL A 607 31.38 67.50 59.07
CA VAL A 607 32.79 67.04 59.10
C VAL A 607 32.87 65.51 59.31
N GLY A 608 31.73 64.81 59.36
CA GLY A 608 31.66 63.37 59.56
C GLY A 608 31.81 62.92 61.02
N GLN A 609 31.77 63.83 61.99
CA GLN A 609 31.79 63.45 63.41
C GLN A 609 30.42 62.88 63.81
N LEU A 610 30.43 61.73 64.46
CA LEU A 610 29.24 61.03 64.95
C LEU A 610 28.67 61.73 66.19
N MET A 611 27.43 62.19 66.10
CA MET A 611 26.70 62.92 67.14
C MET A 611 25.68 62.04 67.86
N TYR A 612 25.19 60.99 67.19
CA TYR A 612 24.21 60.05 67.73
C TYR A 612 24.38 58.70 67.05
N ASP A 613 24.24 57.63 67.83
CA ASP A 613 24.23 56.25 67.36
C ASP A 613 23.29 55.44 68.26
N ALA A 614 22.24 54.88 67.67
CA ALA A 614 21.28 54.05 68.39
C ALA A 614 20.73 52.94 67.49
N THR A 615 20.45 51.79 68.10
CA THR A 615 19.66 50.73 67.48
C THR A 615 18.20 50.91 67.85
N ILE A 616 17.32 50.98 66.84
CA ILE A 616 15.87 51.12 66.99
C ILE A 616 15.17 49.85 66.54
N SER A 617 14.06 49.52 67.19
CA SER A 617 13.19 48.43 66.76
C SER A 617 12.25 48.92 65.67
N ILE A 618 12.00 48.08 64.67
CA ILE A 618 10.99 48.30 63.65
C ILE A 618 9.84 47.34 63.94
N ASP A 619 8.67 47.90 64.23
CA ASP A 619 7.39 47.22 64.22
C ASP A 619 6.83 47.27 62.77
N ALA A 620 6.29 46.15 62.28
CA ALA A 620 5.97 45.96 60.86
C ALA A 620 5.13 47.10 60.24
N ASN A 621 5.37 47.37 58.95
CA ASN A 621 4.75 48.39 58.07
C ASN A 621 5.13 49.85 58.33
N ALA A 622 5.20 50.33 59.58
CA ALA A 622 5.64 51.70 59.86
C ALA A 622 6.16 51.85 61.29
N SER A 623 7.33 52.46 61.44
CA SER A 623 7.94 52.76 62.73
C SER A 623 8.40 54.21 62.81
N VAL A 624 8.14 54.86 63.94
CA VAL A 624 8.54 56.24 64.20
C VAL A 624 9.50 56.28 65.37
N HIS A 625 10.63 56.94 65.19
CA HIS A 625 11.64 57.14 66.22
C HIS A 625 11.88 58.62 66.48
N ASP A 626 11.61 59.04 67.71
CA ASP A 626 11.80 60.43 68.14
C ASP A 626 13.25 60.65 68.60
N VAL A 627 13.89 61.69 68.07
CA VAL A 627 15.25 62.09 68.39
C VAL A 627 15.24 63.49 68.99
N SER A 628 15.88 63.65 70.14
CA SER A 628 16.07 64.92 70.83
C SER A 628 17.55 65.08 71.20
N LEU A 629 18.23 66.01 70.55
CA LEU A 629 19.66 66.27 70.71
C LEU A 629 19.93 67.76 70.83
N ASN A 630 20.87 68.13 71.68
CA ASN A 630 21.35 69.51 71.78
C ASN A 630 22.46 69.73 70.73
N LEU A 631 22.05 70.04 69.50
CA LEU A 631 22.94 70.25 68.35
C LEU A 631 23.14 71.74 68.07
N ALA A 632 24.34 72.12 67.62
CA ALA A 632 24.57 73.48 67.11
C ALA A 632 23.85 73.67 65.75
N ALA A 633 23.51 74.92 65.41
CA ALA A 633 22.91 75.23 64.12
C ALA A 633 23.83 74.79 62.97
N GLY A 634 23.26 74.10 61.98
CA GLY A 634 24.01 73.54 60.86
C GLY A 634 23.31 72.35 60.19
N THR A 635 23.98 71.78 59.19
CA THR A 635 23.50 70.63 58.42
C THR A 635 24.06 69.33 58.99
N TYR A 636 23.20 68.34 59.17
CA TYR A 636 23.54 67.01 59.67
C TYR A 636 23.02 65.93 58.72
N ILE A 637 23.71 64.80 58.69
CA ILE A 637 23.33 63.62 57.91
C ILE A 637 22.74 62.59 58.87
N VAL A 638 21.51 62.17 58.61
CA VAL A 638 20.86 61.03 59.24
C VAL A 638 21.10 59.80 58.36
N LYS A 639 21.78 58.80 58.88
CA LYS A 639 22.05 57.52 58.21
C LYS A 639 21.31 56.42 58.94
N VAL A 640 20.46 55.69 58.23
CA VAL A 640 19.74 54.52 58.72
C VAL A 640 20.32 53.28 58.05
N ILE A 641 20.68 52.26 58.84
CA ILE A 641 21.26 51.01 58.38
C ILE A 641 20.34 49.86 58.82
N ASN A 642 19.81 49.10 57.88
CA ASN A 642 19.00 47.91 58.14
C ASN A 642 19.60 46.72 57.36
N GLY A 643 20.30 45.81 58.05
CA GLY A 643 21.06 44.74 57.40
C GLY A 643 22.14 45.30 56.46
N SER A 644 22.02 45.03 55.16
CA SER A 644 22.89 45.56 54.10
C SER A 644 22.42 46.89 53.51
N GLU A 645 21.22 47.34 53.84
CA GLU A 645 20.64 48.57 53.29
C GLU A 645 21.07 49.80 54.10
N ILE A 646 21.42 50.86 53.37
CA ILE A 646 21.85 52.14 53.95
C ILE A 646 21.07 53.26 53.27
N VAL A 647 20.27 54.00 54.04
CA VAL A 647 19.55 55.18 53.57
C VAL A 647 20.06 56.42 54.30
N THR A 648 20.29 57.49 53.54
CA THR A 648 20.77 58.77 54.09
C THR A 648 19.79 59.89 53.81
N ASN A 649 19.45 60.66 54.84
CA ASN A 649 18.68 61.90 54.76
C ASN A 649 19.50 63.06 55.32
N THR A 650 19.22 64.27 54.85
CA THR A 650 19.85 65.48 55.37
C THR A 650 18.86 66.25 56.23
N ILE A 651 19.28 66.70 57.41
CA ILE A 651 18.51 67.59 58.28
C ILE A 651 19.23 68.91 58.49
N ILE A 652 18.44 69.96 58.71
CA ILE A 652 18.89 71.30 59.04
C ILE A 652 18.47 71.60 60.47
N VAL A 653 19.44 71.92 61.33
CA VAL A 653 19.21 72.43 62.69
C VAL A 653 19.39 73.95 62.67
N GLU A 654 18.39 74.69 63.14
CA GLU A 654 18.38 76.17 63.20
C GLU A 654 18.46 76.72 64.63
#